data_AF-A0AAD1Y385-F1
#
_entry.id   AF-A0AAD1Y385-F1
#
_cell.length_a   1.000
_cell.length_b   1.000
_cell.length_c   1.000
_cell.angle_alpha   90.00
_cell.angle_beta   90.00
_cell.angle_gamma   90.00
#
_symmetry.space_group_name_H-M   'P 1'
#
loop_
_entity.id
_entity.type
_entity.pdbx_description
1 polymer ?
#
loop_
_entity_poly.entity_id
_entity_poly.type
_entity_poly.pdbx_seq_one_letter_code
_entity_poly.pdbx_strand_id
1 'polypeptide(L)'
;MESLPQTQSLEETKATFAVLNDASEGEDSDKNEGDFNDSDFYDEKGMYKLGGTTEEKKTEKKKVRVKNPHNRLPTVEDEENSKFSMKFMRRTDYSNKQRKAYYDSLEIDMDALVWELGQIAEETGGINITMIAEKPSAAKEIANALSKAQCDKITRKSIERYEFYGKFKGIEAFFIVTSVYGFLYRTHYKKQVQSYDLDPHNFLDDQLTDYPSDFKERRRRGKFSTSNIMENLEYVLSGSHLIIFWTDNDVAGENICFEVLKFIQKRRIECQFQNTLRAQFSSLSHIEIRESFDDLRYRPDKAKSMACHARDVIDLRVGIAFTTFLTYEIQKKIGKNLAKRISYGPCQFPAFWFCYKRFIEIKNFEPYNYWRVKATLNTKNSDKIDVYLDEEFKEKSKAEEMVKKITGTTAIFARTDSQTVKIPKPQPINLLLSSSEELGYTASKTSRIAQTLYRKGMISYPRTNSRQYNYGFEYVPMLESFSIKGEYKHIAKDLLKRINKSKEEEEFSKYDIQQCRKNEYQAHPPVYPVSMPSKHGILIKDSDSYHLHNLVMKHFLSTLDKEAVVQTHKDIVKIGDTELYSQSSEFTENTFTKYYRPKGVKKLLKHLDKPRLTEEEYDICSITLEELQKPPPDFLSEPELIQLLEQHKIGTDGTIPDHINKIVMRKYVTEVNDPRCFIPTSLGFCLAEGFLEIQPELIHPDVRRFILNGCSKIENYELSYDSIQHEFIQVFRAKLNVFMSKFKKIKQNLERMQDIGTMIANVKKKVIKDGEEPKDIIDEITEDYLVAKQETFIEISDKLGPDHTSIST
;
A
#
# COMPACT_ATOMS: atom_id res chain seq x y z
N MET A 1 -3.97 52.94 40.85
CA MET A 1 -2.65 52.95 41.50
C MET A 1 -1.69 52.04 40.73
N GLU A 2 -0.81 52.46 39.82
CA GLU A 2 -0.65 53.67 38.95
C GLU A 2 0.54 53.37 37.99
N SER A 3 0.76 53.99 36.82
CA SER A 3 0.12 55.12 36.11
C SER A 3 0.36 54.99 34.58
N LEU A 4 -0.42 55.69 33.74
CA LEU A 4 -0.11 55.86 32.30
C LEU A 4 1.04 56.85 32.07
N PRO A 5 1.73 56.76 30.91
CA PRO A 5 1.93 57.94 30.06
C PRO A 5 1.13 57.89 28.75
N GLN A 6 0.92 59.06 28.14
CA GLN A 6 -0.03 59.28 27.05
C GLN A 6 0.62 59.40 25.65
N THR A 7 -0.15 59.01 24.64
CA THR A 7 -0.29 59.62 23.29
C THR A 7 0.93 60.01 22.44
N GLN A 8 0.92 59.58 21.17
CA GLN A 8 0.84 60.51 20.04
C GLN A 8 0.16 59.88 18.80
N SER A 9 -0.60 60.69 18.06
CA SER A 9 -1.26 60.41 16.77
C SER A 9 -0.24 60.37 15.62
N LEU A 10 -0.35 59.53 14.58
CA LEU A 10 -1.39 59.49 13.52
C LEU A 10 -1.40 60.76 12.66
N GLU A 11 -0.49 60.82 11.67
CA GLU A 11 -0.70 61.29 10.28
C GLU A 11 0.56 61.02 9.44
N GLU A 12 0.48 61.15 8.10
CA GLU A 12 1.50 60.79 7.10
C GLU A 12 1.78 59.25 6.99
N THR A 13 1.72 58.58 5.83
CA THR A 13 1.85 59.02 4.43
C THR A 13 0.87 58.28 3.50
N LYS A 14 -0.01 59.02 2.80
CA LYS A 14 -0.86 58.53 1.69
C LYS A 14 -0.57 59.29 0.40
N ALA A 15 0.44 58.84 -0.34
CA ALA A 15 0.74 59.06 -1.76
C ALA A 15 1.95 58.13 -2.03
N THR A 16 2.08 57.33 -3.09
CA THR A 16 1.86 57.52 -4.54
C THR A 16 1.84 56.08 -5.09
N PHE A 17 0.97 55.63 -6.01
CA PHE A 17 0.97 55.94 -7.44
C PHE A 17 -0.33 55.41 -8.08
N ALA A 18 -0.94 56.21 -8.96
CA ALA A 18 -2.01 55.77 -9.84
C ALA A 18 -1.85 56.46 -11.19
N VAL A 19 -1.26 55.77 -12.17
CA VAL A 19 -1.20 56.17 -13.58
C VAL A 19 -1.13 54.90 -14.44
N LEU A 20 -1.67 54.96 -15.67
CA LEU A 20 -1.60 53.95 -16.75
C LEU A 20 -2.61 52.78 -16.70
N ASN A 21 -3.89 53.13 -16.89
CA ASN A 21 -4.68 52.48 -17.94
C ASN A 21 -4.73 53.45 -19.14
N ASP A 22 -4.27 53.04 -20.32
CA ASP A 22 -5.04 53.09 -21.58
C ASP A 22 -4.20 52.65 -22.80
N ALA A 23 -4.92 52.32 -23.88
CA ALA A 23 -4.45 51.99 -25.24
C ALA A 23 -3.83 50.59 -25.48
N SER A 24 -4.68 49.64 -25.85
CA SER A 24 -4.63 49.03 -27.21
C SER A 24 -5.90 48.20 -27.50
N GLU A 25 -6.73 48.71 -28.39
CA GLU A 25 -7.67 47.89 -29.16
C GLU A 25 -6.90 47.22 -30.32
N GLY A 26 -7.20 45.96 -30.66
CA GLY A 26 -6.51 45.29 -31.76
C GLY A 26 -6.79 43.79 -31.91
N GLU A 27 -7.76 43.48 -32.77
CA GLU A 27 -7.94 42.23 -33.53
C GLU A 27 -8.32 40.92 -32.79
N ASP A 28 -9.58 40.52 -33.02
CA ASP A 28 -10.10 39.18 -32.78
C ASP A 28 -9.30 38.09 -33.51
N SER A 29 -9.00 36.99 -32.81
CA SER A 29 -8.82 35.70 -33.48
C SER A 29 -9.43 34.57 -32.65
N ASP A 30 -10.60 34.13 -33.09
CA ASP A 30 -11.42 33.10 -32.48
C ASP A 30 -10.66 31.76 -32.34
N LYS A 31 -10.32 31.38 -31.10
CA LYS A 31 -9.93 30.02 -30.74
C LYS A 31 -10.62 29.61 -29.45
N ASN A 32 -11.80 29.02 -29.61
CA ASN A 32 -12.58 28.37 -28.56
C ASN A 32 -11.83 27.17 -27.94
N GLU A 33 -10.91 27.42 -27.00
CA GLU A 33 -10.58 26.47 -25.93
C GLU A 33 -11.40 26.87 -24.69
N GLY A 34 -12.68 26.49 -24.68
CA GLY A 34 -13.54 26.68 -23.51
C GLY A 34 -13.04 25.86 -22.32
N ASP A 35 -12.82 26.53 -21.19
CA ASP A 35 -12.71 25.88 -19.89
C ASP A 35 -14.08 25.26 -19.52
N PHE A 36 -14.10 23.98 -19.16
CA PHE A 36 -15.30 23.27 -18.70
C PHE A 36 -15.10 22.78 -17.27
N ASN A 37 -16.06 23.01 -16.38
CA ASN A 37 -16.04 22.50 -15.02
C ASN A 37 -16.68 21.10 -14.97
N ASP A 38 -16.26 20.23 -14.05
CA ASP A 38 -16.88 18.90 -13.91
C ASP A 38 -18.38 18.97 -13.55
N SER A 39 -18.86 20.08 -12.98
CA SER A 39 -20.30 20.36 -12.77
C SER A 39 -21.13 20.41 -14.05
N ASP A 40 -20.52 20.63 -15.21
CA ASP A 40 -21.22 20.76 -16.50
C ASP A 40 -21.60 19.38 -17.06
N PHE A 41 -20.95 18.33 -16.58
CA PHE A 41 -21.07 16.97 -17.10
C PHE A 41 -22.04 16.09 -16.29
N TYR A 42 -22.18 16.31 -14.99
CA TYR A 42 -22.97 15.44 -14.09
C TYR A 42 -24.14 16.19 -13.45
N ASP A 43 -25.24 15.47 -13.19
CA ASP A 43 -26.38 15.95 -12.41
C ASP A 43 -26.15 15.78 -10.90
N GLU A 44 -27.10 16.27 -10.08
CA GLU A 44 -27.04 16.18 -8.62
C GLU A 44 -27.10 14.75 -8.06
N LYS A 45 -27.38 13.74 -8.90
CA LYS A 45 -27.37 12.31 -8.56
C LYS A 45 -26.09 11.61 -9.04
N GLY A 46 -25.18 12.32 -9.70
CA GLY A 46 -23.97 11.75 -10.32
C GLY A 46 -24.22 11.05 -11.66
N MET A 47 -25.44 11.15 -12.22
CA MET A 47 -25.72 10.69 -13.58
C MET A 47 -25.14 11.69 -14.59
N TYR A 48 -24.76 11.20 -15.77
CA TYR A 48 -24.33 12.10 -16.84
C TYR A 48 -25.50 12.91 -17.40
N LYS A 49 -25.32 14.24 -17.51
CA LYS A 49 -26.32 15.14 -18.10
C LYS A 49 -26.53 14.81 -19.57
N LEU A 50 -27.77 14.51 -19.95
CA LEU A 50 -28.18 14.45 -21.35
C LEU A 50 -28.08 15.85 -21.96
N GLY A 51 -27.30 15.98 -23.03
CA GLY A 51 -27.22 17.18 -23.87
C GLY A 51 -28.48 17.35 -24.71
N GLY A 52 -29.63 17.54 -24.07
CA GLY A 52 -30.87 17.92 -24.75
C GLY A 52 -30.85 19.42 -25.08
N THR A 53 -31.16 19.75 -26.33
CA THR A 53 -31.43 21.14 -26.73
C THR A 53 -32.70 21.64 -26.04
N THR A 54 -32.57 22.50 -25.04
CA THR A 54 -33.71 23.18 -24.41
C THR A 54 -33.50 24.69 -24.33
N GLU A 55 -34.54 25.41 -24.74
CA GLU A 55 -34.61 26.87 -24.83
C GLU A 55 -34.25 27.60 -23.53
N GLU A 56 -33.75 28.84 -23.66
CA GLU A 56 -33.43 29.72 -22.55
C GLU A 56 -34.66 30.10 -21.70
N LYS A 57 -34.96 29.33 -20.65
CA LYS A 57 -35.80 29.84 -19.56
C LYS A 57 -34.95 30.61 -18.55
N LYS A 58 -34.99 31.94 -18.69
CA LYS A 58 -34.44 32.90 -17.72
C LYS A 58 -35.08 32.71 -16.33
N THR A 59 -34.41 31.99 -15.44
CA THR A 59 -34.65 32.08 -13.99
C THR A 59 -33.64 33.02 -13.35
N GLU A 60 -34.14 33.99 -12.58
CA GLU A 60 -33.32 35.05 -11.98
C GLU A 60 -32.24 34.52 -11.05
N LYS A 61 -30.98 34.88 -11.33
CA LYS A 61 -29.86 34.66 -10.39
C LYS A 61 -30.05 35.56 -9.17
N LYS A 62 -30.66 35.03 -8.09
CA LYS A 62 -30.52 35.62 -6.75
C LYS A 62 -29.03 35.67 -6.40
N LYS A 63 -28.44 36.86 -6.46
CA LYS A 63 -27.05 37.13 -6.03
C LYS A 63 -26.92 36.82 -4.54
N VAL A 64 -26.52 35.61 -4.19
CA VAL A 64 -25.98 35.30 -2.87
C VAL A 64 -24.64 36.03 -2.77
N ARG A 65 -24.68 37.18 -2.10
CA ARG A 65 -23.51 38.04 -1.87
C ARG A 65 -22.61 37.35 -0.85
N VAL A 66 -21.70 36.49 -1.33
CA VAL A 66 -20.62 35.92 -0.51
C VAL A 66 -19.84 37.09 0.07
N LYS A 67 -19.99 37.34 1.37
CA LYS A 67 -19.15 38.28 2.10
C LYS A 67 -17.76 37.64 2.19
N ASN A 68 -16.76 38.25 1.56
CA ASN A 68 -15.37 37.96 1.87
C ASN A 68 -15.16 38.15 3.39
N PRO A 69 -14.84 37.10 4.16
CA PRO A 69 -14.30 37.30 5.49
C PRO A 69 -12.87 37.80 5.33
N HIS A 70 -12.53 38.88 6.04
CA HIS A 70 -11.25 39.57 5.90
C HIS A 70 -10.05 38.67 6.13
N ASN A 71 -8.94 39.00 5.47
CA ASN A 71 -7.58 38.66 5.92
C ASN A 71 -7.45 38.95 7.43
N ARG A 72 -7.49 37.90 8.25
CA ARG A 72 -6.90 37.89 9.59
C ARG A 72 -5.69 36.98 9.54
N LEU A 73 -4.56 37.49 10.02
CA LEU A 73 -3.44 36.62 10.37
C LEU A 73 -3.86 35.70 11.53
N PRO A 74 -3.34 34.47 11.62
CA PRO A 74 -3.76 33.49 12.63
C PRO A 74 -3.44 33.96 14.05
N THR A 75 -4.24 33.57 15.02
CA THR A 75 -4.09 33.95 16.44
C THR A 75 -3.85 32.73 17.32
N VAL A 76 -3.43 32.92 18.57
CA VAL A 76 -2.93 31.87 19.48
C VAL A 76 -3.91 30.69 19.72
N GLU A 77 -5.20 30.82 19.40
CA GLU A 77 -6.17 29.71 19.40
C GLU A 77 -5.87 28.61 18.35
N ASP A 78 -4.99 28.86 17.36
CA ASP A 78 -4.58 27.89 16.34
C ASP A 78 -3.73 26.71 16.88
N GLU A 79 -3.39 26.69 18.17
CA GLU A 79 -2.75 25.53 18.80
C GLU A 79 -3.66 24.28 18.84
N GLU A 80 -5.00 24.42 18.85
CA GLU A 80 -5.91 23.27 18.64
C GLU A 80 -5.92 22.77 17.19
N ASN A 81 -5.62 23.64 16.21
CA ASN A 81 -5.48 23.27 14.79
C ASN A 81 -4.14 22.55 14.49
N SER A 82 -3.30 22.33 15.51
CA SER A 82 -2.01 21.64 15.36
C SER A 82 -2.13 20.15 14.98
N LYS A 83 -3.24 19.47 15.26
CA LYS A 83 -3.42 18.03 14.91
C LYS A 83 -4.31 17.87 13.68
N PHE A 84 -4.10 16.82 12.88
CA PHE A 84 -5.06 16.42 11.83
C PHE A 84 -6.40 16.03 12.47
N SER A 85 -7.30 17.01 12.56
CA SER A 85 -8.52 16.92 13.36
C SER A 85 -9.65 16.29 12.56
N MET A 86 -10.08 15.10 12.98
CA MET A 86 -11.26 14.44 12.42
C MET A 86 -12.59 15.10 12.86
N LYS A 87 -12.59 16.26 13.54
CA LYS A 87 -13.82 16.96 13.99
C LYS A 87 -14.75 17.29 12.79
N PHE A 88 -14.20 17.80 11.69
CA PHE A 88 -14.96 18.20 10.49
C PHE A 88 -15.52 16.99 9.73
N MET A 89 -14.68 15.97 9.53
CA MET A 89 -15.00 14.71 8.85
C MET A 89 -16.08 13.84 9.54
N ARG A 90 -16.69 14.28 10.65
CA ARG A 90 -17.85 13.60 11.27
C ARG A 90 -19.19 13.98 10.64
N ARG A 91 -19.21 14.96 9.74
CA ARG A 91 -20.39 15.39 9.00
C ARG A 91 -20.59 14.53 7.76
N THR A 92 -21.82 14.54 7.23
CA THR A 92 -22.21 13.92 5.97
C THR A 92 -22.97 14.95 5.14
N ASP A 93 -22.60 15.10 3.87
CA ASP A 93 -23.33 15.93 2.90
C ASP A 93 -24.60 15.21 2.43
N TYR A 94 -24.57 13.87 2.45
CA TYR A 94 -25.65 13.00 1.97
C TYR A 94 -26.31 12.20 3.10
N SER A 95 -27.64 12.22 3.11
CA SER A 95 -28.44 11.37 4.01
C SER A 95 -28.35 9.88 3.68
N ASN A 96 -28.67 9.02 4.64
CA ASN A 96 -28.77 7.56 4.40
C ASN A 96 -29.70 7.20 3.23
N LYS A 97 -30.76 7.99 3.02
CA LYS A 97 -31.69 7.81 1.90
C LYS A 97 -31.04 8.10 0.55
N GLN A 98 -30.23 9.18 0.45
CA GLN A 98 -29.47 9.50 -0.75
C GLN A 98 -28.40 8.45 -1.03
N ARG A 99 -27.66 8.01 -0.01
CA ARG A 99 -26.67 6.92 -0.14
C ARG A 99 -27.27 5.62 -0.64
N LYS A 100 -28.40 5.19 -0.07
CA LYS A 100 -29.10 4.01 -0.57
C LYS A 100 -29.54 4.19 -2.03
N ALA A 101 -30.19 5.32 -2.35
CA ALA A 101 -30.63 5.61 -3.71
C ALA A 101 -29.48 5.66 -4.73
N TYR A 102 -28.28 6.09 -4.32
CA TYR A 102 -27.08 6.02 -5.16
C TYR A 102 -26.69 4.57 -5.47
N TYR A 103 -26.53 3.71 -4.46
CA TYR A 103 -26.18 2.30 -4.68
C TYR A 103 -27.27 1.53 -5.42
N ASP A 104 -28.55 1.76 -5.08
CA ASP A 104 -29.70 1.19 -5.80
C ASP A 104 -29.68 1.62 -7.30
N SER A 105 -29.10 2.78 -7.65
CA SER A 105 -29.00 3.27 -9.04
C SER A 105 -27.78 2.77 -9.83
N LEU A 106 -26.83 2.09 -9.16
CA LEU A 106 -25.73 1.41 -9.83
C LEU A 106 -26.18 0.07 -10.43
N GLU A 107 -27.19 -0.57 -9.85
CA GLU A 107 -27.82 -1.76 -10.42
C GLU A 107 -28.73 -1.37 -11.60
N ILE A 108 -28.63 -2.12 -12.70
CA ILE A 108 -29.38 -1.87 -13.93
C ILE A 108 -30.60 -2.78 -13.96
N ASP A 109 -31.75 -2.22 -14.34
CA ASP A 109 -32.88 -2.99 -14.84
C ASP A 109 -32.47 -3.66 -16.15
N MET A 110 -31.99 -4.90 -16.04
CA MET A 110 -31.48 -5.67 -17.17
C MET A 110 -32.57 -6.04 -18.17
N ASP A 111 -33.82 -6.18 -17.74
CA ASP A 111 -34.93 -6.49 -18.63
C ASP A 111 -35.28 -5.26 -19.49
N ALA A 112 -35.29 -4.06 -18.90
CA ALA A 112 -35.45 -2.80 -19.63
C ALA A 112 -34.31 -2.56 -20.64
N LEU A 113 -33.05 -2.78 -20.23
CA LEU A 113 -31.89 -2.64 -21.14
C LEU A 113 -31.93 -3.65 -22.29
N VAL A 114 -32.28 -4.91 -22.01
CA VAL A 114 -32.40 -5.95 -23.05
C VAL A 114 -33.56 -5.64 -24.00
N TRP A 115 -34.66 -5.08 -23.50
CA TRP A 115 -35.77 -4.62 -24.35
C TRP A 115 -35.35 -3.49 -25.30
N GLU A 116 -34.65 -2.45 -24.80
CA GLU A 116 -34.12 -1.35 -25.62
C GLU A 116 -33.17 -1.86 -26.70
N LEU A 117 -32.21 -2.72 -26.33
CA LEU A 117 -31.27 -3.34 -27.26
C LEU A 117 -31.95 -4.27 -28.28
N GLY A 118 -33.08 -4.88 -27.91
CA GLY A 118 -33.90 -5.70 -28.80
C GLY A 118 -34.55 -4.89 -29.91
N GLN A 119 -35.11 -3.72 -29.58
CA GLN A 119 -35.68 -2.80 -30.58
C GLN A 119 -34.61 -2.28 -31.56
N ILE A 120 -33.43 -1.92 -31.04
CA ILE A 120 -32.29 -1.56 -31.89
C ILE A 120 -31.92 -2.72 -32.83
N ALA A 121 -31.84 -3.95 -32.32
CA ALA A 121 -31.50 -5.12 -33.12
C ALA A 121 -32.52 -5.44 -34.24
N GLU A 122 -33.81 -5.13 -34.02
CA GLU A 122 -34.85 -5.25 -35.05
C GLU A 122 -34.65 -4.24 -36.19
N GLU A 123 -34.16 -3.03 -35.90
CA GLU A 123 -33.87 -2.00 -36.90
C GLU A 123 -32.54 -2.23 -37.64
N THR A 124 -31.48 -2.68 -36.94
CA THR A 124 -30.12 -2.78 -37.47
C THR A 124 -29.71 -4.19 -37.91
N GLY A 125 -30.51 -5.21 -37.60
CA GLY A 125 -30.17 -6.63 -37.79
C GLY A 125 -29.22 -7.21 -36.74
N GLY A 126 -28.94 -6.48 -35.66
CA GLY A 126 -28.04 -6.88 -34.58
C GLY A 126 -27.30 -5.71 -33.92
N ILE A 127 -26.82 -5.88 -32.69
CA ILE A 127 -26.20 -4.81 -31.90
C ILE A 127 -24.67 -4.82 -31.94
N ASN A 128 -24.06 -3.64 -31.91
CA ASN A 128 -22.61 -3.47 -31.73
C ASN A 128 -22.28 -3.28 -30.25
N ILE A 129 -21.41 -4.13 -29.69
CA ILE A 129 -20.99 -4.09 -28.29
C ILE A 129 -19.48 -3.87 -28.19
N THR A 130 -19.07 -2.77 -27.56
CA THR A 130 -17.65 -2.42 -27.39
C THR A 130 -17.18 -2.73 -25.98
N MET A 131 -16.23 -3.66 -25.85
CA MET A 131 -15.64 -4.05 -24.56
C MET A 131 -14.27 -3.41 -24.38
N ILE A 132 -14.03 -2.79 -23.23
CA ILE A 132 -12.80 -2.04 -22.95
C ILE A 132 -12.13 -2.57 -21.68
N ALA A 133 -10.97 -3.23 -21.87
CA ALA A 133 -10.12 -3.68 -20.77
C ALA A 133 -9.01 -2.69 -20.41
N GLU A 134 -8.40 -2.83 -19.23
CA GLU A 134 -7.34 -1.90 -18.81
C GLU A 134 -6.01 -2.07 -19.60
N LYS A 135 -5.73 -3.27 -20.10
CA LYS A 135 -4.45 -3.62 -20.73
C LYS A 135 -4.65 -4.62 -21.89
N PRO A 136 -3.79 -4.61 -22.94
CA PRO A 136 -3.98 -5.47 -24.13
C PRO A 136 -4.02 -6.98 -23.82
N SER A 137 -3.29 -7.42 -22.79
CA SER A 137 -3.33 -8.82 -22.35
C SER A 137 -4.68 -9.23 -21.77
N ALA A 138 -5.36 -8.32 -21.05
CA ALA A 138 -6.69 -8.59 -20.51
C ALA A 138 -7.72 -8.66 -21.64
N ALA A 139 -7.72 -7.67 -22.54
CA ALA A 139 -8.58 -7.68 -23.74
C ALA A 139 -8.45 -8.98 -24.55
N LYS A 140 -7.22 -9.46 -24.76
CA LYS A 140 -6.97 -10.74 -25.42
C LYS A 140 -7.63 -11.92 -24.70
N GLU A 141 -7.46 -12.05 -23.38
CA GLU A 141 -8.02 -13.20 -22.66
C GLU A 141 -9.55 -13.12 -22.49
N ILE A 142 -10.11 -11.91 -22.38
CA ILE A 142 -11.57 -11.69 -22.41
C ILE A 142 -12.14 -12.11 -23.77
N ALA A 143 -11.55 -11.64 -24.87
CA ALA A 143 -11.95 -12.05 -26.21
C ALA A 143 -11.83 -13.56 -26.41
N ASN A 144 -10.73 -14.19 -25.99
CA ASN A 144 -10.57 -15.65 -26.08
C ASN A 144 -11.63 -16.41 -25.26
N ALA A 145 -11.93 -15.96 -24.05
CA ALA A 145 -12.88 -16.62 -23.17
C ALA A 145 -14.30 -16.59 -23.76
N LEU A 146 -14.76 -15.41 -24.21
CA LEU A 146 -16.12 -15.21 -24.71
C LEU A 146 -16.31 -15.78 -26.13
N SER A 147 -15.35 -15.60 -27.03
CA SER A 147 -15.39 -16.17 -28.40
C SER A 147 -15.03 -17.66 -28.49
N LYS A 148 -14.67 -18.32 -27.38
CA LYS A 148 -14.07 -19.67 -27.37
C LYS A 148 -12.82 -19.77 -28.27
N ALA A 149 -12.02 -18.70 -28.29
CA ALA A 149 -10.87 -18.47 -29.16
C ALA A 149 -11.16 -18.42 -30.68
N GLN A 150 -12.41 -18.08 -31.06
CA GLN A 150 -12.85 -17.87 -32.43
C GLN A 150 -13.11 -16.37 -32.69
N CYS A 151 -12.07 -15.54 -32.50
CA CYS A 151 -12.13 -14.10 -32.76
C CYS A 151 -11.04 -13.64 -33.74
N ASP A 152 -11.40 -12.71 -34.62
CA ASP A 152 -10.49 -12.07 -35.55
C ASP A 152 -9.62 -11.03 -34.84
N LYS A 153 -8.30 -11.25 -34.87
CA LYS A 153 -7.33 -10.32 -34.29
C LYS A 153 -6.89 -9.28 -35.31
N ILE A 154 -7.43 -8.06 -35.19
CA ILE A 154 -6.98 -6.91 -35.99
C ILE A 154 -5.89 -6.16 -35.23
N THR A 155 -4.88 -5.65 -35.97
CA THR A 155 -3.79 -4.84 -35.39
C THR A 155 -3.52 -3.60 -36.25
N ARG A 156 -3.74 -2.41 -35.70
CA ARG A 156 -3.51 -1.12 -36.39
C ARG A 156 -2.72 -0.20 -35.46
N LYS A 157 -1.67 0.47 -35.97
CA LYS A 157 -0.79 1.37 -35.18
C LYS A 157 -0.31 0.76 -33.83
N SER A 158 0.02 -0.53 -33.82
CA SER A 158 0.36 -1.35 -32.63
C SER A 158 -0.73 -1.50 -31.55
N ILE A 159 -1.94 -1.00 -31.79
CA ILE A 159 -3.13 -1.34 -30.99
C ILE A 159 -3.71 -2.64 -31.53
N GLU A 160 -4.19 -3.50 -30.62
CA GLU A 160 -4.83 -4.77 -30.95
C GLU A 160 -6.30 -4.69 -30.55
N ARG A 161 -7.18 -5.20 -31.41
CA ARG A 161 -8.60 -5.37 -31.13
C ARG A 161 -9.05 -6.75 -31.63
N TYR A 162 -10.08 -7.28 -31.01
CA TYR A 162 -10.57 -8.64 -31.23
C TYR A 162 -12.05 -8.57 -31.56
N GLU A 163 -12.41 -9.07 -32.74
CA GLU A 163 -13.74 -8.95 -33.31
C GLU A 163 -14.38 -10.34 -33.45
N PHE A 164 -15.64 -10.50 -33.04
CA PHE A 164 -16.39 -11.75 -33.19
C PHE A 164 -17.90 -11.52 -33.11
N TYR A 165 -18.67 -12.42 -33.73
CA TYR A 165 -20.12 -12.50 -33.56
C TYR A 165 -20.48 -13.44 -32.41
N GLY A 166 -21.59 -13.14 -31.73
CA GLY A 166 -22.16 -13.99 -30.69
C GLY A 166 -23.50 -13.46 -30.22
N LYS A 167 -23.95 -13.87 -29.03
CA LYS A 167 -25.20 -13.39 -28.44
C LYS A 167 -24.96 -12.65 -27.12
N PHE A 168 -25.70 -11.57 -26.91
CA PHE A 168 -25.83 -10.89 -25.63
C PHE A 168 -27.27 -11.02 -25.15
N LYS A 169 -27.49 -11.74 -24.04
CA LYS A 169 -28.84 -12.00 -23.46
C LYS A 169 -29.89 -12.49 -24.48
N GLY A 170 -29.45 -13.22 -25.51
CA GLY A 170 -30.29 -13.78 -26.59
C GLY A 170 -30.21 -13.03 -27.93
N ILE A 171 -29.90 -11.74 -27.89
CA ILE A 171 -29.80 -10.83 -29.06
C ILE A 171 -28.51 -11.10 -29.82
N GLU A 172 -28.57 -11.15 -31.16
CA GLU A 172 -27.36 -11.25 -32.01
C GLU A 172 -26.51 -9.98 -31.90
N ALA A 173 -25.22 -10.15 -31.65
CA ALA A 173 -24.30 -9.06 -31.36
C ALA A 173 -22.94 -9.23 -32.06
N PHE A 174 -22.42 -8.13 -32.58
CA PHE A 174 -21.03 -7.99 -33.00
C PHE A 174 -20.22 -7.37 -31.87
N PHE A 175 -19.22 -8.12 -31.38
CA PHE A 175 -18.38 -7.72 -30.25
C PHE A 175 -17.03 -7.20 -30.73
N ILE A 176 -16.63 -6.02 -30.25
CA ILE A 176 -15.29 -5.46 -30.42
C ILE A 176 -14.63 -5.34 -29.06
N VAL A 177 -13.63 -6.17 -28.78
CA VAL A 177 -12.84 -6.12 -27.53
C VAL A 177 -11.51 -5.40 -27.79
N THR A 178 -11.24 -4.34 -27.04
CA THR A 178 -9.97 -3.61 -27.07
C THR A 178 -9.53 -3.21 -25.65
N SER A 179 -8.45 -2.44 -25.52
CA SER A 179 -7.98 -1.94 -24.23
C SER A 179 -7.42 -0.53 -24.26
N VAL A 180 -7.43 0.11 -23.09
CA VAL A 180 -6.53 1.22 -22.76
C VAL A 180 -5.13 0.69 -22.39
N TYR A 181 -4.32 1.48 -21.68
CA TYR A 181 -3.06 1.03 -21.09
C TYR A 181 -2.84 1.71 -19.73
N GLY A 182 -3.68 1.35 -18.75
CA GLY A 182 -3.88 2.18 -17.57
C GLY A 182 -4.52 3.53 -17.93
N PHE A 183 -4.26 4.56 -17.13
CA PHE A 183 -4.87 5.88 -17.27
C PHE A 183 -4.64 6.54 -18.66
N LEU A 184 -5.74 6.98 -19.27
CA LEU A 184 -5.78 7.79 -20.48
C LEU A 184 -5.31 9.23 -20.22
N TYR A 185 -5.54 9.75 -19.02
CA TYR A 185 -5.18 11.10 -18.63
C TYR A 185 -4.13 11.13 -17.51
N ARG A 186 -3.57 12.31 -17.28
CA ARG A 186 -2.81 12.70 -16.10
C ARG A 186 -3.17 14.12 -15.74
N THR A 187 -3.67 14.29 -14.53
CA THR A 187 -3.96 15.59 -13.94
C THR A 187 -2.64 16.32 -13.61
N HIS A 188 -2.50 17.57 -14.05
CA HIS A 188 -1.33 18.41 -13.80
C HIS A 188 -1.67 19.90 -13.89
N TYR A 189 -0.87 20.80 -13.31
CA TYR A 189 -1.05 22.25 -13.47
C TYR A 189 -0.98 22.69 -14.94
N LYS A 190 -1.80 23.71 -15.28
CA LYS A 190 -1.74 24.41 -16.58
C LYS A 190 -0.30 24.87 -16.87
N LYS A 191 0.16 24.77 -18.12
CA LYS A 191 1.58 25.03 -18.52
C LYS A 191 2.12 26.40 -18.07
N GLN A 192 1.27 27.42 -17.96
CA GLN A 192 1.66 28.77 -17.53
C GLN A 192 2.16 28.78 -16.07
N VAL A 193 1.46 28.09 -15.16
CA VAL A 193 1.85 27.90 -13.74
C VAL A 193 3.19 27.16 -13.60
N GLN A 194 3.57 26.35 -14.58
CA GLN A 194 4.87 25.66 -14.57
C GLN A 194 6.05 26.60 -14.89
N SER A 195 5.78 27.83 -15.34
CA SER A 195 6.80 28.75 -15.87
C SER A 195 7.02 30.00 -15.04
N TYR A 196 6.02 30.48 -14.31
CA TYR A 196 6.11 31.68 -13.49
C TYR A 196 5.40 31.55 -12.15
N ASP A 197 5.99 32.25 -11.18
CA ASP A 197 5.72 32.28 -9.75
C ASP A 197 6.12 31.03 -8.95
N LEU A 198 6.81 31.28 -7.83
CA LEU A 198 7.46 30.28 -6.99
C LEU A 198 6.80 30.15 -5.61
N ASP A 199 5.68 30.85 -5.37
CA ASP A 199 4.94 30.72 -4.12
C ASP A 199 4.39 29.28 -3.95
N PRO A 200 4.80 28.56 -2.90
CA PRO A 200 4.28 27.24 -2.57
C PRO A 200 2.75 27.18 -2.43
N HIS A 201 2.09 28.29 -2.08
CA HIS A 201 0.64 28.38 -1.90
C HIS A 201 -0.14 28.24 -3.19
N ASN A 202 0.39 28.73 -4.33
CA ASN A 202 -0.29 28.66 -5.62
C ASN A 202 -0.60 27.20 -5.98
N PHE A 203 0.32 26.26 -5.70
CA PHE A 203 0.10 24.82 -5.90
C PHE A 203 -1.00 24.20 -5.01
N LEU A 204 -1.42 24.85 -3.92
CA LEU A 204 -2.57 24.39 -3.14
C LEU A 204 -3.90 24.89 -3.73
N ASP A 205 -3.88 25.99 -4.48
CA ASP A 205 -5.06 26.77 -4.84
C ASP A 205 -5.38 26.70 -6.35
N ASP A 206 -4.35 26.54 -7.19
CA ASP A 206 -4.41 26.62 -8.65
C ASP A 206 -5.30 25.57 -9.33
N GLN A 207 -5.71 25.91 -10.55
CA GLN A 207 -6.43 25.00 -11.44
C GLN A 207 -5.50 23.90 -11.98
N LEU A 208 -5.91 22.66 -11.74
CA LEU A 208 -5.36 21.49 -12.41
C LEU A 208 -6.08 21.25 -13.74
N THR A 209 -5.46 20.50 -14.63
CA THR A 209 -6.02 20.15 -15.94
C THR A 209 -5.58 18.75 -16.33
N ASP A 210 -6.50 17.98 -16.93
CA ASP A 210 -6.22 16.63 -17.41
C ASP A 210 -5.58 16.68 -18.80
N TYR A 211 -4.30 16.28 -18.86
CA TYR A 211 -3.56 16.08 -20.10
C TYR A 211 -3.61 14.62 -20.52
N PRO A 212 -3.68 14.28 -21.82
CA PRO A 212 -3.48 12.91 -22.28
C PRO A 212 -2.15 12.34 -21.75
N SER A 213 -2.16 11.11 -21.26
CA SER A 213 -0.98 10.50 -20.67
C SER A 213 0.16 10.35 -21.69
N ASP A 214 1.39 10.72 -21.35
CA ASP A 214 2.50 10.73 -22.34
C ASP A 214 3.13 9.33 -22.59
N PHE A 215 2.34 8.26 -22.44
CA PHE A 215 2.84 6.90 -22.55
C PHE A 215 3.19 6.56 -24.02
N LYS A 216 4.42 6.05 -24.22
CA LYS A 216 5.02 5.73 -25.52
C LYS A 216 5.95 4.51 -25.39
N GLU A 217 5.69 3.46 -26.16
CA GLU A 217 6.49 2.23 -26.25
C GLU A 217 6.76 1.91 -27.74
N ARG A 218 7.97 1.45 -28.07
CA ARG A 218 8.32 1.03 -29.44
C ARG A 218 8.10 -0.48 -29.61
N ARG A 219 7.17 -0.87 -30.48
CA ARG A 219 6.87 -2.28 -30.82
C ARG A 219 7.25 -2.61 -32.26
N ARG A 220 7.23 -3.90 -32.59
CA ARG A 220 7.53 -4.41 -33.96
C ARG A 220 6.61 -3.83 -35.04
N ARG A 221 5.36 -3.50 -34.72
CA ARG A 221 4.35 -2.94 -35.64
C ARG A 221 4.16 -1.42 -35.46
N GLY A 222 5.22 -0.71 -35.06
CA GLY A 222 5.22 0.74 -34.85
C GLY A 222 5.14 1.17 -33.37
N LYS A 223 4.76 2.42 -33.15
CA LYS A 223 4.66 3.04 -31.81
C LYS A 223 3.35 2.63 -31.14
N PHE A 224 3.41 2.09 -29.93
CA PHE A 224 2.27 1.89 -29.04
C PHE A 224 2.23 3.10 -28.10
N SER A 225 1.16 3.91 -28.13
CA SER A 225 1.09 5.16 -27.37
C SER A 225 -0.33 5.62 -27.12
N THR A 226 -0.55 6.47 -26.10
CA THR A 226 -1.88 6.97 -25.72
C THR A 226 -2.61 7.63 -26.88
N SER A 227 -1.92 8.37 -27.76
CA SER A 227 -2.53 8.93 -28.97
C SER A 227 -3.14 7.86 -29.89
N ASN A 228 -2.44 6.75 -30.10
CA ASN A 228 -2.94 5.65 -30.94
C ASN A 228 -4.05 4.86 -30.24
N ILE A 229 -4.01 4.77 -28.90
CA ILE A 229 -5.09 4.20 -28.09
C ILE A 229 -6.34 5.05 -28.24
N MET A 230 -6.24 6.38 -28.09
CA MET A 230 -7.35 7.32 -28.25
C MET A 230 -7.98 7.26 -29.65
N GLU A 231 -7.18 7.30 -30.72
CA GLU A 231 -7.70 7.11 -32.10
C GLU A 231 -8.41 5.76 -32.28
N ASN A 232 -7.90 4.68 -31.66
CA ASN A 232 -8.55 3.38 -31.73
C ASN A 232 -9.87 3.36 -30.93
N LEU A 233 -9.91 3.98 -29.75
CA LEU A 233 -11.13 4.13 -28.95
C LEU A 233 -12.19 4.89 -29.74
N GLU A 234 -11.83 6.03 -30.33
CA GLU A 234 -12.71 6.84 -31.18
C GLU A 234 -13.33 6.01 -32.31
N TYR A 235 -12.52 5.19 -33.00
CA TYR A 235 -13.02 4.26 -34.01
C TYR A 235 -13.93 3.16 -33.44
N VAL A 236 -13.57 2.47 -32.35
CA VAL A 236 -14.36 1.31 -31.85
C VAL A 236 -15.58 1.69 -31.02
N LEU A 237 -15.66 2.94 -30.56
CA LEU A 237 -16.81 3.47 -29.82
C LEU A 237 -17.86 4.05 -30.77
N SER A 238 -17.45 4.61 -31.91
CA SER A 238 -18.38 5.11 -32.94
C SER A 238 -19.34 4.01 -33.39
N GLY A 239 -20.65 4.25 -33.29
CA GLY A 239 -21.69 3.26 -33.63
C GLY A 239 -21.84 2.12 -32.62
N SER A 240 -21.33 2.27 -31.40
CA SER A 240 -21.53 1.32 -30.30
C SER A 240 -22.87 1.55 -29.60
N HIS A 241 -23.62 0.47 -29.39
CA HIS A 241 -24.95 0.47 -28.76
C HIS A 241 -24.86 0.09 -27.27
N LEU A 242 -23.79 -0.59 -26.86
CA LEU A 242 -23.52 -0.97 -25.47
C LEU A 242 -22.01 -1.01 -25.22
N ILE A 243 -21.58 -0.34 -24.15
CA ILE A 243 -20.18 -0.34 -23.71
C ILE A 243 -20.04 -1.20 -22.46
N ILE A 244 -19.13 -2.18 -22.46
CA ILE A 244 -18.86 -3.04 -21.30
C ILE A 244 -17.43 -2.81 -20.82
N PHE A 245 -17.29 -2.32 -19.59
CA PHE A 245 -16.01 -2.07 -18.95
C PHE A 245 -15.45 -3.32 -18.26
N TRP A 246 -14.22 -3.66 -18.64
CA TRP A 246 -13.42 -4.79 -18.14
C TRP A 246 -12.07 -4.30 -17.59
N THR A 247 -12.07 -3.15 -16.91
CA THR A 247 -10.91 -2.66 -16.16
C THR A 247 -10.66 -3.56 -14.93
N ASP A 248 -9.45 -3.56 -14.36
CA ASP A 248 -9.19 -4.31 -13.12
C ASP A 248 -10.19 -3.83 -12.02
N ASN A 249 -10.67 -4.68 -11.10
CA ASN A 249 -11.79 -4.36 -10.18
C ASN A 249 -11.35 -3.58 -8.91
N ASP A 250 -10.56 -2.53 -9.11
CA ASP A 250 -10.11 -1.59 -8.07
C ASP A 250 -10.59 -0.15 -8.36
N VAL A 251 -10.36 0.77 -7.41
CA VAL A 251 -10.75 2.18 -7.54
C VAL A 251 -10.07 2.90 -8.71
N ALA A 252 -8.91 2.41 -9.17
CA ALA A 252 -8.22 2.94 -10.33
C ALA A 252 -8.89 2.47 -11.63
N GLY A 253 -9.33 1.22 -11.69
CA GLY A 253 -10.10 0.65 -12.79
C GLY A 253 -11.48 1.31 -12.95
N GLU A 254 -12.16 1.65 -11.85
CA GLU A 254 -13.36 2.51 -11.91
C GLU A 254 -13.04 3.89 -12.48
N ASN A 255 -11.95 4.52 -12.02
CA ASN A 255 -11.56 5.83 -12.55
C ASN A 255 -11.26 5.79 -14.06
N ILE A 256 -10.63 4.72 -14.55
CA ILE A 256 -10.38 4.50 -15.99
C ILE A 256 -11.68 4.37 -16.79
N CYS A 257 -12.76 3.80 -16.23
CA CYS A 257 -14.08 3.82 -16.88
C CYS A 257 -14.54 5.26 -17.13
N PHE A 258 -14.47 6.12 -16.11
CA PHE A 258 -14.88 7.52 -16.24
C PHE A 258 -13.94 8.37 -17.11
N GLU A 259 -12.65 8.03 -17.20
CA GLU A 259 -11.76 8.63 -18.20
C GLU A 259 -12.20 8.32 -19.63
N VAL A 260 -12.65 7.09 -19.92
CA VAL A 260 -13.20 6.73 -21.24
C VAL A 260 -14.50 7.47 -21.52
N LEU A 261 -15.39 7.61 -20.52
CA LEU A 261 -16.64 8.38 -20.68
C LEU A 261 -16.36 9.88 -20.91
N LYS A 262 -15.38 10.46 -20.18
CA LYS A 262 -14.89 11.83 -20.38
C LYS A 262 -14.28 12.01 -21.78
N PHE A 263 -13.58 10.99 -22.29
CA PHE A 263 -13.03 10.97 -23.65
C PHE A 263 -14.13 10.96 -24.73
N ILE A 264 -15.16 10.10 -24.58
CA ILE A 264 -16.33 10.02 -25.49
C ILE A 264 -16.94 11.40 -25.69
N GLN A 265 -17.23 12.10 -24.59
CA GLN A 265 -17.90 13.39 -24.64
C GLN A 265 -16.99 14.52 -25.13
N LYS A 266 -15.74 14.57 -24.68
CA LYS A 266 -14.75 15.56 -25.14
C LYS A 266 -14.48 15.44 -26.65
N ARG A 267 -14.67 14.26 -27.23
CA ARG A 267 -14.59 14.01 -28.68
C ARG A 267 -15.93 14.07 -29.42
N ARG A 268 -17.06 14.12 -28.70
CA ARG A 268 -18.43 13.98 -29.25
C ARG A 268 -18.59 12.72 -30.10
N ILE A 269 -18.05 11.60 -29.60
CA ILE A 269 -18.16 10.30 -30.28
C ILE A 269 -19.63 9.85 -30.29
N GLU A 270 -20.11 9.49 -31.47
CA GLU A 270 -21.49 9.05 -31.70
C GLU A 270 -21.67 7.61 -31.21
N CYS A 271 -22.19 7.45 -30.00
CA CYS A 271 -22.49 6.15 -29.38
C CYS A 271 -23.53 6.27 -28.26
N GLN A 272 -24.17 5.15 -27.92
CA GLN A 272 -25.11 5.09 -26.79
C GLN A 272 -24.37 4.97 -25.45
N PHE A 273 -23.61 6.00 -25.08
CA PHE A 273 -22.78 5.98 -23.86
C PHE A 273 -23.59 5.92 -22.56
N GLN A 274 -24.90 6.17 -22.60
CA GLN A 274 -25.82 5.89 -21.50
C GLN A 274 -25.98 4.38 -21.23
N ASN A 275 -25.74 3.54 -22.23
CA ASN A 275 -25.78 2.08 -22.15
C ASN A 275 -24.38 1.57 -21.81
N THR A 276 -24.10 1.53 -20.50
CA THR A 276 -22.80 1.17 -19.93
C THR A 276 -22.94 0.12 -18.83
N LEU A 277 -22.18 -0.96 -18.96
CA LEU A 277 -22.08 -2.05 -17.99
C LEU A 277 -20.66 -2.18 -17.45
N ARG A 278 -20.54 -2.72 -16.23
CA ARG A 278 -19.29 -2.95 -15.52
C ARG A 278 -19.15 -4.42 -15.13
N ALA A 279 -18.21 -5.12 -15.75
CA ALA A 279 -17.87 -6.49 -15.37
C ALA A 279 -17.07 -6.51 -14.06
N GLN A 280 -17.45 -7.38 -13.12
CA GLN A 280 -16.77 -7.56 -11.83
C GLN A 280 -16.05 -8.91 -11.82
N PHE A 281 -14.71 -8.91 -11.77
CA PHE A 281 -13.89 -10.12 -11.81
C PHE A 281 -12.63 -9.95 -10.96
N SER A 282 -12.09 -11.08 -10.49
CA SER A 282 -10.89 -11.21 -9.67
C SER A 282 -9.80 -12.09 -10.31
N SER A 283 -10.08 -12.79 -11.40
CA SER A 283 -9.06 -13.39 -12.26
C SER A 283 -9.42 -13.32 -13.74
N LEU A 284 -8.39 -13.45 -14.60
CA LEU A 284 -8.55 -13.58 -16.04
C LEU A 284 -8.72 -15.05 -16.47
N SER A 285 -9.34 -15.89 -15.64
CA SER A 285 -9.69 -17.26 -16.01
C SER A 285 -10.86 -17.29 -17.00
N HIS A 286 -10.87 -18.23 -17.93
CA HIS A 286 -11.95 -18.34 -18.93
C HIS A 286 -13.29 -18.77 -18.34
N ILE A 287 -13.30 -19.29 -17.10
CA ILE A 287 -14.53 -19.64 -16.37
C ILE A 287 -15.11 -18.36 -15.78
N GLU A 288 -14.32 -17.70 -14.92
CA GLU A 288 -14.74 -16.48 -14.21
C GLU A 288 -15.09 -15.33 -15.17
N ILE A 289 -14.40 -15.18 -16.31
CA ILE A 289 -14.78 -14.19 -17.33
C ILE A 289 -16.17 -14.47 -17.92
N ARG A 290 -16.58 -15.73 -18.09
CA ARG A 290 -17.92 -16.06 -18.60
C ARG A 290 -18.98 -15.81 -17.54
N GLU A 291 -18.73 -16.27 -16.31
CA GLU A 291 -19.60 -16.00 -15.15
C GLU A 291 -19.79 -14.50 -14.94
N SER A 292 -18.72 -13.71 -15.03
CA SER A 292 -18.76 -12.24 -14.92
C SER A 292 -19.49 -11.54 -16.07
N PHE A 293 -19.58 -12.17 -17.24
CA PHE A 293 -20.32 -11.68 -18.40
C PHE A 293 -21.81 -12.04 -18.30
N ASP A 294 -22.12 -13.25 -17.81
CA ASP A 294 -23.48 -13.70 -17.57
C ASP A 294 -24.13 -12.94 -16.40
N ASP A 295 -23.36 -12.58 -15.37
CA ASP A 295 -23.78 -11.84 -14.16
C ASP A 295 -23.65 -10.29 -14.28
N LEU A 296 -23.56 -9.76 -15.50
CA LEU A 296 -23.54 -8.31 -15.75
C LEU A 296 -24.85 -7.65 -15.28
N ARG A 297 -24.76 -6.81 -14.25
CA ARG A 297 -25.89 -6.06 -13.66
C ARG A 297 -25.58 -4.64 -13.17
N TYR A 298 -24.32 -4.18 -13.21
CA TYR A 298 -23.92 -2.92 -12.59
C TYR A 298 -23.36 -1.89 -13.60
N ARG A 299 -23.53 -0.60 -13.29
CA ARG A 299 -22.84 0.55 -13.90
C ARG A 299 -21.47 0.79 -13.24
N PRO A 300 -20.54 1.50 -13.90
CA PRO A 300 -19.32 2.00 -13.26
C PRO A 300 -19.62 2.90 -12.05
N ASP A 301 -18.80 2.81 -11.01
CA ASP A 301 -19.00 3.48 -9.72
C ASP A 301 -18.30 4.85 -9.70
N LYS A 302 -19.11 5.92 -9.86
CA LYS A 302 -18.63 7.31 -9.87
C LYS A 302 -17.99 7.71 -8.53
N ALA A 303 -18.50 7.22 -7.40
CA ALA A 303 -17.99 7.53 -6.08
C ALA A 303 -16.56 6.99 -5.90
N LYS A 304 -16.30 5.74 -6.32
CA LYS A 304 -14.95 5.15 -6.38
C LYS A 304 -14.00 5.90 -7.31
N SER A 305 -14.45 6.29 -8.50
CA SER A 305 -13.66 7.11 -9.42
C SER A 305 -13.26 8.45 -8.79
N MET A 306 -14.19 9.16 -8.14
CA MET A 306 -13.91 10.45 -7.50
C MET A 306 -13.04 10.30 -6.24
N ALA A 307 -13.13 9.18 -5.51
CA ALA A 307 -12.21 8.87 -4.41
C ALA A 307 -10.77 8.68 -4.92
N CYS A 308 -10.59 7.96 -6.03
CA CYS A 308 -9.28 7.79 -6.68
C CYS A 308 -8.73 9.13 -7.20
N HIS A 309 -9.55 9.90 -7.93
CA HIS A 309 -9.15 11.21 -8.46
C HIS A 309 -8.79 12.19 -7.33
N ALA A 310 -9.57 12.20 -6.24
CA ALA A 310 -9.27 13.04 -5.08
C ALA A 310 -7.90 12.74 -4.49
N ARG A 311 -7.60 11.46 -4.26
CA ARG A 311 -6.30 11.01 -3.73
C ARG A 311 -5.15 11.50 -4.59
N ASP A 312 -5.27 11.36 -5.91
CA ASP A 312 -4.22 11.73 -6.86
C ASP A 312 -4.04 13.26 -6.92
N VAL A 313 -5.14 14.04 -6.87
CA VAL A 313 -5.11 15.51 -6.76
C VAL A 313 -4.47 15.98 -5.45
N ILE A 314 -4.82 15.38 -4.32
CA ILE A 314 -4.30 15.73 -3.00
C ILE A 314 -2.81 15.41 -2.91
N ASP A 315 -2.41 14.19 -3.28
CA ASP A 315 -1.00 13.76 -3.28
C ASP A 315 -0.17 14.65 -4.25
N LEU A 316 -0.74 15.15 -5.34
CA LEU A 316 -0.11 16.10 -6.28
C LEU A 316 0.02 17.52 -5.69
N ARG A 317 -1.07 18.12 -5.19
CA ARG A 317 -1.09 19.49 -4.62
C ARG A 317 -0.14 19.59 -3.45
N VAL A 318 -0.32 18.73 -2.44
CA VAL A 318 0.50 18.70 -1.23
C VAL A 318 1.94 18.32 -1.54
N GLY A 319 2.15 17.31 -2.41
CA GLY A 319 3.47 16.86 -2.81
C GLY A 319 4.27 17.98 -3.49
N ILE A 320 3.67 18.70 -4.44
CA ILE A 320 4.35 19.79 -5.16
C ILE A 320 4.52 21.02 -4.29
N ALA A 321 3.52 21.49 -3.54
CA ALA A 321 3.64 22.68 -2.69
C ALA A 321 4.83 22.57 -1.71
N PHE A 322 4.89 21.50 -0.91
CA PHE A 322 5.99 21.28 0.03
C PHE A 322 7.32 20.96 -0.67
N THR A 323 7.31 20.25 -1.80
CA THR A 323 8.54 19.98 -2.57
C THR A 323 9.12 21.25 -3.18
N THR A 324 8.31 22.10 -3.80
CA THR A 324 8.76 23.37 -4.40
C THR A 324 9.37 24.26 -3.33
N PHE A 325 8.70 24.41 -2.17
CA PHE A 325 9.25 25.15 -1.03
C PHE A 325 10.62 24.62 -0.59
N LEU A 326 10.69 23.33 -0.24
CA LEU A 326 11.90 22.68 0.24
C LEU A 326 13.04 22.77 -0.77
N THR A 327 12.77 22.48 -2.04
CA THR A 327 13.78 22.47 -3.09
C THR A 327 14.29 23.87 -3.41
N TYR A 328 13.41 24.88 -3.46
CA TYR A 328 13.80 26.28 -3.65
C TYR A 328 14.71 26.78 -2.52
N GLU A 329 14.26 26.64 -1.27
CA GLU A 329 15.00 27.13 -0.10
C GLU A 329 16.35 26.42 0.08
N ILE A 330 16.39 25.11 -0.11
CA ILE A 330 17.62 24.31 0.01
C ILE A 330 18.55 24.57 -1.18
N GLN A 331 18.03 24.79 -2.39
CA GLN A 331 18.83 25.21 -3.53
C GLN A 331 19.49 26.57 -3.29
N LYS A 332 18.75 27.52 -2.71
CA LYS A 332 19.20 28.89 -2.42
C LYS A 332 20.22 28.95 -1.29
N LYS A 333 20.07 28.11 -0.27
CA LYS A 333 20.83 28.22 1.00
C LYS A 333 21.91 27.15 1.22
N ILE A 334 21.84 26.00 0.53
CA ILE A 334 22.77 24.87 0.75
C ILE A 334 23.35 24.36 -0.58
N GLY A 335 22.51 24.03 -1.57
CA GLY A 335 22.98 23.75 -2.92
C GLY A 335 22.08 22.87 -3.80
N LYS A 336 22.19 23.10 -5.11
CA LYS A 336 21.42 22.44 -6.19
C LYS A 336 21.47 20.90 -6.14
N ASN A 337 22.61 20.30 -5.77
CA ASN A 337 22.77 18.85 -5.77
C ASN A 337 22.02 18.15 -4.63
N LEU A 338 21.85 18.83 -3.49
CA LEU A 338 21.05 18.34 -2.37
C LEU A 338 19.56 18.53 -2.67
N ALA A 339 19.18 19.73 -3.11
CA ALA A 339 17.80 20.07 -3.48
C ALA A 339 17.17 19.06 -4.45
N LYS A 340 17.89 18.64 -5.51
CA LYS A 340 17.41 17.61 -6.47
C LYS A 340 16.96 16.27 -5.84
N ARG A 341 17.42 15.95 -4.62
CA ARG A 341 17.09 14.70 -3.92
C ARG A 341 15.88 14.84 -2.98
N ILE A 342 15.41 16.06 -2.76
CA ILE A 342 14.38 16.36 -1.77
C ILE A 342 13.00 16.44 -2.45
N SER A 343 12.01 15.81 -1.83
CA SER A 343 10.61 15.82 -2.24
C SER A 343 9.75 15.40 -1.06
N TYR A 344 8.79 16.22 -0.66
CA TYR A 344 7.77 15.81 0.29
C TYR A 344 6.70 14.96 -0.41
N GLY A 345 6.07 14.07 0.35
CA GLY A 345 4.90 13.33 -0.10
C GLY A 345 4.19 12.71 1.11
N PRO A 346 2.87 12.93 1.27
CA PRO A 346 2.14 12.56 2.49
C PRO A 346 1.99 11.04 2.69
N CYS A 347 2.40 10.22 1.72
CA CYS A 347 2.51 8.76 1.87
C CYS A 347 3.97 8.26 1.82
N GLN A 348 4.92 9.11 1.40
CA GLN A 348 6.35 8.78 1.35
C GLN A 348 7.03 9.05 2.70
N PHE A 349 6.72 10.17 3.35
CA PHE A 349 7.28 10.52 4.64
C PHE A 349 6.86 9.55 5.76
N PRO A 350 5.58 9.13 5.86
CA PRO A 350 5.18 8.08 6.79
C PRO A 350 5.80 6.70 6.56
N ALA A 351 6.20 6.37 5.33
CA ALA A 351 6.97 5.15 5.08
C ALA A 351 8.42 5.28 5.59
N PHE A 352 9.03 6.44 5.36
CA PHE A 352 10.38 6.73 5.87
C PHE A 352 10.42 6.84 7.41
N TRP A 353 9.37 7.38 8.03
CA TRP A 353 9.21 7.54 9.48
C TRP A 353 9.55 6.26 10.25
N PHE A 354 9.03 5.10 9.83
CA PHE A 354 9.27 3.85 10.54
C PHE A 354 10.75 3.47 10.57
N CYS A 355 11.49 3.69 9.47
CA CYS A 355 12.93 3.42 9.39
C CYS A 355 13.73 4.33 10.32
N TYR A 356 13.35 5.62 10.39
CA TYR A 356 13.93 6.55 11.36
C TYR A 356 13.57 6.17 12.80
N LYS A 357 12.30 5.83 13.09
CA LYS A 357 11.85 5.42 14.42
C LYS A 357 12.62 4.20 14.93
N ARG A 358 12.83 3.18 14.09
CA ARG A 358 13.67 2.02 14.47
C ARG A 358 15.13 2.41 14.70
N PHE A 359 15.70 3.31 13.90
CA PHE A 359 17.05 3.82 14.15
C PHE A 359 17.18 4.48 15.55
N ILE A 360 16.18 5.28 15.96
CA ILE A 360 16.14 5.88 17.30
C ILE A 360 15.87 4.83 18.40
N GLU A 361 15.05 3.81 18.14
CA GLU A 361 14.86 2.68 19.07
C GLU A 361 16.16 1.93 19.36
N ILE A 362 17.00 1.71 18.34
CA ILE A 362 18.32 1.07 18.49
C ILE A 362 19.27 1.98 19.27
N LYS A 363 19.33 3.26 18.88
CA LYS A 363 20.16 4.27 19.56
C LYS A 363 19.87 4.38 21.06
N ASN A 364 18.60 4.36 21.44
CA ASN A 364 18.18 4.58 22.82
C ASN A 364 18.01 3.27 23.60
N PHE A 365 18.39 2.11 23.04
CA PHE A 365 18.30 0.83 23.71
C PHE A 365 19.44 0.67 24.73
N GLU A 366 19.18 0.15 25.91
CA GLU A 366 20.22 -0.19 26.89
C GLU A 366 20.36 -1.72 26.99
N PRO A 367 21.45 -2.32 26.46
CA PRO A 367 21.71 -3.73 26.61
C PRO A 367 21.90 -4.09 28.08
N TYR A 368 21.28 -5.19 28.48
CA TYR A 368 21.43 -5.75 29.82
C TYR A 368 21.77 -7.23 29.72
N ASN A 369 22.64 -7.69 30.61
CA ASN A 369 22.99 -9.10 30.72
C ASN A 369 21.88 -9.84 31.49
N TYR A 370 21.66 -11.08 31.10
CA TYR A 370 20.82 -12.04 31.79
C TYR A 370 21.54 -13.40 31.77
N TRP A 371 21.32 -14.19 32.81
CA TRP A 371 22.01 -15.45 33.00
C TRP A 371 21.01 -16.61 32.99
N ARG A 372 21.36 -17.68 32.28
CA ARG A 372 20.61 -18.94 32.26
C ARG A 372 21.45 -20.07 32.83
N VAL A 373 20.85 -20.86 33.71
CA VAL A 373 21.49 -22.06 34.26
C VAL A 373 21.24 -23.22 33.32
N LYS A 374 22.33 -23.85 32.87
CA LYS A 374 22.35 -25.02 31.99
C LYS A 374 23.11 -26.15 32.66
N ALA A 375 22.60 -27.37 32.56
CA ALA A 375 23.37 -28.59 32.84
C ALA A 375 23.43 -29.47 31.59
N THR A 376 24.57 -30.12 31.37
CA THR A 376 24.76 -31.10 30.29
C THR A 376 24.76 -32.49 30.91
N LEU A 377 23.81 -33.32 30.53
CA LEU A 377 23.64 -34.69 31.02
C LEU A 377 24.24 -35.69 30.03
N ASN A 378 24.83 -36.78 30.51
CA ASN A 378 25.31 -37.90 29.71
C ASN A 378 24.29 -39.04 29.76
N THR A 379 23.89 -39.58 28.62
CA THR A 379 23.12 -40.83 28.54
C THR A 379 24.03 -42.04 28.75
N LYS A 380 23.44 -43.21 29.04
CA LYS A 380 24.16 -44.51 29.02
C LYS A 380 24.84 -44.82 27.68
N ASN A 381 24.36 -44.22 26.58
CA ASN A 381 24.96 -44.35 25.25
C ASN A 381 26.08 -43.32 24.97
N SER A 382 26.44 -42.48 25.96
CA SER A 382 27.38 -41.36 25.83
C SER A 382 26.92 -40.21 24.91
N ASP A 383 25.62 -40.13 24.62
CA ASP A 383 25.01 -38.94 24.02
C ASP A 383 24.86 -37.84 25.08
N LYS A 384 25.02 -36.58 24.67
CA LYS A 384 24.86 -35.42 25.56
C LYS A 384 23.53 -34.71 25.34
N ILE A 385 22.83 -34.43 26.43
CA ILE A 385 21.54 -33.72 26.41
C ILE A 385 21.61 -32.50 27.32
N ASP A 386 21.31 -31.33 26.76
CA ASP A 386 21.24 -30.07 27.49
C ASP A 386 19.89 -29.92 28.19
N VAL A 387 19.92 -29.69 29.51
CA VAL A 387 18.76 -29.28 30.31
C VAL A 387 18.95 -27.86 30.83
N TYR A 388 17.86 -27.10 30.91
CA TYR A 388 17.85 -25.69 31.28
C TYR A 388 16.93 -25.44 32.47
N LEU A 389 17.29 -24.47 33.30
CA LEU A 389 16.36 -23.88 34.25
C LEU A 389 15.37 -22.95 33.51
N ASP A 390 14.12 -22.92 33.95
CA ASP A 390 13.05 -22.11 33.34
C ASP A 390 13.15 -20.62 33.73
N GLU A 391 13.82 -20.33 34.85
CA GLU A 391 14.08 -18.97 35.32
C GLU A 391 15.30 -18.36 34.60
N GLU A 392 15.15 -17.11 34.16
CA GLU A 392 16.23 -16.26 33.64
C GLU A 392 16.58 -15.19 34.68
N PHE A 393 17.85 -15.09 35.06
CA PHE A 393 18.30 -14.18 36.12
C PHE A 393 18.79 -12.85 35.55
N LYS A 394 18.38 -11.73 36.13
CA LYS A 394 18.93 -10.39 35.84
C LYS A 394 20.11 -9.99 36.73
N GLU A 395 20.46 -10.83 37.70
CA GLU A 395 21.55 -10.61 38.64
C GLU A 395 22.45 -11.85 38.66
N LYS A 396 23.74 -11.66 38.37
CA LYS A 396 24.71 -12.75 38.31
C LYS A 396 24.84 -13.52 39.61
N SER A 397 24.80 -12.83 40.75
CA SER A 397 24.88 -13.41 42.11
C SER A 397 23.82 -14.48 42.36
N LYS A 398 22.54 -14.17 42.07
CA LYS A 398 21.42 -15.12 42.22
C LYS A 398 21.60 -16.35 41.33
N ALA A 399 22.10 -16.14 40.12
CA ALA A 399 22.34 -17.23 39.18
C ALA A 399 23.54 -18.12 39.61
N GLU A 400 24.59 -17.53 40.17
CA GLU A 400 25.72 -18.25 40.78
C GLU A 400 25.33 -19.00 42.05
N GLU A 401 24.46 -18.44 42.89
CA GLU A 401 23.87 -19.12 44.06
C GLU A 401 23.09 -20.37 43.62
N MET A 402 22.29 -20.26 42.55
CA MET A 402 21.59 -21.41 41.98
C MET A 402 22.54 -22.47 41.44
N VAL A 403 23.62 -22.10 40.72
CA VAL A 403 24.64 -23.05 40.27
C VAL A 403 25.34 -23.74 41.45
N LYS A 404 25.71 -23.00 42.50
CA LYS A 404 26.32 -23.56 43.72
C LYS A 404 25.40 -24.55 44.42
N LYS A 405 24.08 -24.27 44.47
CA LYS A 405 23.07 -25.13 45.09
C LYS A 405 22.94 -26.50 44.40
N ILE A 406 23.11 -26.56 43.08
CA ILE A 406 22.94 -27.79 42.28
C ILE A 406 24.25 -28.54 42.01
N THR A 407 25.40 -27.89 42.18
CA THR A 407 26.72 -28.50 41.95
C THR A 407 27.01 -29.61 42.97
N GLY A 408 27.47 -30.77 42.51
CA GLY A 408 27.79 -31.92 43.36
C GLY A 408 26.57 -32.74 43.83
N THR A 409 25.39 -32.48 43.28
CA THR A 409 24.18 -33.28 43.49
C THR A 409 23.93 -34.22 42.31
N THR A 410 23.09 -35.25 42.49
CA THR A 410 22.72 -36.18 41.41
C THR A 410 21.60 -35.62 40.53
N ALA A 411 21.56 -36.04 39.26
CA ALA A 411 20.53 -35.68 38.30
C ALA A 411 19.55 -36.85 38.12
N ILE A 412 18.37 -36.74 38.73
CA ILE A 412 17.35 -37.79 38.76
C ILE A 412 16.17 -37.36 37.87
N PHE A 413 15.73 -38.23 36.96
CA PHE A 413 14.54 -37.98 36.16
C PHE A 413 13.29 -37.96 37.03
N ALA A 414 12.51 -36.88 36.95
CA ALA A 414 11.35 -36.67 37.80
C ALA A 414 10.02 -36.99 37.10
N ARG A 415 9.82 -36.47 35.87
CA ARG A 415 8.59 -36.65 35.07
C ARG A 415 8.77 -36.14 33.64
N THR A 416 7.85 -36.51 32.76
CA THR A 416 7.61 -35.81 31.49
C THR A 416 6.27 -35.10 31.54
N ASP A 417 6.28 -33.76 31.47
CA ASP A 417 5.06 -32.98 31.24
C ASP A 417 4.81 -32.92 29.73
N SER A 418 3.67 -33.42 29.25
CA SER A 418 3.37 -33.52 27.81
C SER A 418 2.21 -32.61 27.40
N GLN A 419 2.38 -31.88 26.29
CA GLN A 419 1.36 -30.99 25.74
C GLN A 419 1.15 -31.27 24.25
N THR A 420 -0.10 -31.44 23.84
CA THR A 420 -0.48 -31.46 22.42
C THR A 420 -0.57 -30.02 21.91
N VAL A 421 0.29 -29.66 20.95
CA VAL A 421 0.37 -28.35 20.32
C VAL A 421 -0.18 -28.43 18.91
N LYS A 422 -1.24 -27.66 18.63
CA LYS A 422 -1.74 -27.46 17.26
C LYS A 422 -0.90 -26.38 16.57
N ILE A 423 -0.34 -26.73 15.43
CA ILE A 423 0.36 -25.83 14.53
C ILE A 423 -0.67 -25.25 13.56
N PRO A 424 -1.04 -23.96 13.70
CA PRO A 424 -2.11 -23.38 12.90
C PRO A 424 -1.73 -23.37 11.42
N LYS A 425 -2.70 -23.67 10.57
CA LYS A 425 -2.56 -23.50 9.12
C LYS A 425 -2.27 -22.04 8.76
N PRO A 426 -1.48 -21.78 7.70
CA PRO A 426 -1.18 -20.41 7.30
C PRO A 426 -2.45 -19.67 6.89
N GLN A 427 -2.54 -18.40 7.27
CA GLN A 427 -3.55 -17.48 6.73
C GLN A 427 -3.36 -17.34 5.20
N PRO A 428 -4.44 -17.07 4.42
CA PRO A 428 -4.34 -16.76 2.99
C PRO A 428 -3.25 -15.73 2.70
N ILE A 429 -2.43 -15.97 1.68
CA ILE A 429 -1.11 -15.33 1.50
C ILE A 429 -1.14 -13.80 1.57
N ASN A 430 -0.25 -13.21 2.37
CA ASN A 430 0.19 -11.82 2.12
C ASN A 430 1.34 -11.92 1.13
N LEU A 431 1.08 -11.53 -0.11
CA LEU A 431 2.00 -11.76 -1.22
C LEU A 431 3.32 -11.01 -1.06
N LEU A 432 3.30 -9.75 -0.60
CA LEU A 432 4.50 -8.94 -0.47
C LEU A 432 5.37 -9.43 0.70
N LEU A 433 4.75 -9.64 1.87
CA LEU A 433 5.43 -10.14 3.08
C LEU A 433 6.09 -11.50 2.84
N SER A 434 5.30 -12.48 2.38
CA SER A 434 5.77 -13.88 2.24
C SER A 434 6.83 -14.01 1.15
N SER A 435 6.74 -13.22 0.07
CA SER A 435 7.78 -13.21 -0.99
C SER A 435 9.10 -12.58 -0.52
N SER A 436 9.02 -11.58 0.37
CA SER A 436 10.21 -10.98 0.96
C SER A 436 10.85 -11.90 2.00
N GLU A 437 10.05 -12.59 2.83
CA GLU A 437 10.55 -13.53 3.84
C GLU A 437 11.09 -14.86 3.27
N GLU A 438 10.44 -15.43 2.25
CA GLU A 438 10.78 -16.78 1.75
C GLU A 438 11.59 -16.79 0.46
N LEU A 439 11.41 -15.80 -0.41
CA LEU A 439 12.09 -15.73 -1.72
C LEU A 439 13.14 -14.61 -1.78
N GLY A 440 13.23 -13.77 -0.75
CA GLY A 440 14.10 -12.59 -0.74
C GLY A 440 13.75 -11.57 -1.82
N TYR A 441 12.53 -11.57 -2.37
CA TYR A 441 12.12 -10.63 -3.43
C TYR A 441 11.67 -9.30 -2.85
N THR A 442 12.09 -8.19 -3.45
CA THR A 442 11.58 -6.87 -3.06
C THR A 442 10.09 -6.74 -3.36
N ALA A 443 9.39 -5.85 -2.66
CA ALA A 443 7.98 -5.55 -2.89
C ALA A 443 7.74 -5.16 -4.37
N SER A 444 8.64 -4.36 -4.96
CA SER A 444 8.61 -3.94 -6.37
C SER A 444 8.84 -5.10 -7.34
N LYS A 445 9.78 -6.02 -7.03
CA LYS A 445 10.01 -7.23 -7.83
C LYS A 445 8.77 -8.13 -7.78
N THR A 446 8.24 -8.37 -6.59
CA THR A 446 7.06 -9.20 -6.33
C THR A 446 5.83 -8.68 -7.07
N SER A 447 5.48 -7.40 -6.92
CA SER A 447 4.34 -6.77 -7.59
C SER A 447 4.41 -6.90 -9.13
N ARG A 448 5.58 -6.65 -9.73
CA ARG A 448 5.81 -6.79 -11.17
C ARG A 448 5.63 -8.23 -11.68
N ILE A 449 6.11 -9.22 -10.93
CA ILE A 449 5.95 -10.64 -11.28
C ILE A 449 4.49 -11.05 -11.10
N ALA A 450 3.86 -10.68 -9.99
CA ALA A 450 2.47 -10.99 -9.67
C ALA A 450 1.50 -10.46 -10.73
N GLN A 451 1.63 -9.17 -11.13
CA GLN A 451 0.85 -8.60 -12.23
C GLN A 451 1.08 -9.36 -13.55
N THR A 452 2.24 -9.99 -13.74
CA THR A 452 2.55 -10.80 -14.93
C THR A 452 1.93 -12.19 -14.86
N LEU A 453 1.85 -12.81 -13.68
CA LEU A 453 1.15 -14.07 -13.45
C LEU A 453 -0.37 -13.90 -13.58
N TYR A 454 -0.95 -12.84 -13.01
CA TYR A 454 -2.37 -12.48 -13.15
C TYR A 454 -2.77 -12.28 -14.62
N ARG A 455 -2.00 -11.47 -15.37
CA ARG A 455 -2.20 -11.24 -16.82
C ARG A 455 -2.04 -12.50 -17.70
N LYS A 456 -1.58 -13.63 -17.14
CA LYS A 456 -1.47 -14.94 -17.79
C LYS A 456 -2.51 -15.94 -17.28
N GLY A 457 -3.48 -15.53 -16.45
CA GLY A 457 -4.47 -16.43 -15.84
C GLY A 457 -3.85 -17.45 -14.88
N MET A 458 -2.76 -17.10 -14.19
CA MET A 458 -2.05 -18.03 -13.31
C MET A 458 -2.33 -17.83 -11.81
N ILE A 459 -2.67 -16.60 -11.42
CA ILE A 459 -3.12 -16.24 -10.07
C ILE A 459 -4.30 -15.25 -10.16
N SER A 460 -5.06 -15.11 -9.08
CA SER A 460 -6.04 -14.04 -8.92
C SER A 460 -5.38 -12.66 -8.77
N TYR A 461 -6.19 -11.61 -8.71
CA TYR A 461 -5.76 -10.23 -8.72
C TYR A 461 -4.77 -9.92 -7.58
N PRO A 462 -3.55 -9.42 -7.88
CA PRO A 462 -2.46 -9.42 -6.90
C PRO A 462 -2.40 -8.16 -6.02
N ARG A 463 -3.23 -7.15 -6.29
CA ARG A 463 -3.30 -5.91 -5.49
C ARG A 463 -4.46 -5.98 -4.49
N THR A 464 -4.44 -7.02 -3.69
CA THR A 464 -5.45 -7.30 -2.68
C THR A 464 -4.80 -7.39 -1.31
N ASN A 465 -5.39 -6.70 -0.33
CA ASN A 465 -5.01 -6.81 1.08
C ASN A 465 -5.86 -7.86 1.81
N SER A 466 -6.77 -8.52 1.08
CA SER A 466 -7.72 -9.50 1.60
C SER A 466 -7.00 -10.72 2.16
N ARG A 467 -7.28 -11.07 3.42
CA ARG A 467 -6.73 -12.25 4.10
C ARG A 467 -7.79 -13.30 4.45
N GLN A 468 -8.98 -13.17 3.85
CA GLN A 468 -10.12 -14.07 4.00
C GLN A 468 -10.78 -14.23 2.63
N TYR A 469 -11.19 -15.45 2.27
CA TYR A 469 -11.93 -15.71 1.04
C TYR A 469 -13.34 -15.12 1.15
N ASN A 470 -13.94 -14.72 0.02
CA ASN A 470 -15.34 -14.28 0.03
C ASN A 470 -16.27 -15.44 0.43
N TYR A 471 -17.41 -15.11 1.03
CA TYR A 471 -18.41 -16.10 1.42
C TYR A 471 -18.86 -16.92 0.20
N GLY A 472 -18.78 -18.24 0.29
CA GLY A 472 -19.15 -19.14 -0.82
C GLY A 472 -18.07 -19.32 -1.90
N PHE A 473 -16.82 -18.89 -1.66
CA PHE A 473 -15.71 -19.09 -2.59
C PHE A 473 -15.53 -20.57 -3.02
N GLU A 474 -15.62 -20.84 -4.33
CA GLU A 474 -15.54 -22.18 -4.88
C GLU A 474 -14.10 -22.60 -5.23
N TYR A 475 -13.55 -23.52 -4.43
CA TYR A 475 -12.20 -24.05 -4.61
C TYR A 475 -12.16 -25.52 -5.08
N VAL A 476 -13.29 -26.22 -5.12
CA VAL A 476 -13.35 -27.64 -5.49
C VAL A 476 -13.00 -27.87 -6.98
N PRO A 477 -13.58 -27.15 -7.97
CA PRO A 477 -13.22 -27.34 -9.39
C PRO A 477 -11.73 -27.06 -9.66
N MET A 478 -11.16 -26.12 -8.91
CA MET A 478 -9.75 -25.77 -8.95
C MET A 478 -8.86 -26.90 -8.40
N LEU A 479 -9.19 -27.47 -7.24
CA LEU A 479 -8.51 -28.66 -6.70
C LEU A 479 -8.63 -29.86 -7.65
N GLU A 480 -9.80 -30.08 -8.26
CA GLU A 480 -10.02 -31.13 -9.26
C GLU A 480 -9.07 -30.97 -10.45
N SER A 481 -8.95 -29.76 -11.01
CA SER A 481 -7.97 -29.43 -12.05
C SER A 481 -6.52 -29.71 -11.62
N PHE A 482 -6.16 -29.37 -10.38
CA PHE A 482 -4.82 -29.59 -9.82
C PHE A 482 -4.53 -31.09 -9.57
N SER A 483 -5.57 -31.90 -9.34
CA SER A 483 -5.48 -33.35 -9.11
C SER A 483 -5.14 -34.18 -10.37
N ILE A 484 -5.12 -33.55 -11.55
CA ILE A 484 -4.88 -34.21 -12.84
C ILE A 484 -3.38 -34.37 -13.11
N LYS A 485 -2.59 -33.29 -12.98
CA LYS A 485 -1.16 -33.25 -13.38
C LYS A 485 -0.36 -32.16 -12.65
N GLY A 486 0.95 -32.39 -12.50
CA GLY A 486 1.90 -31.44 -11.90
C GLY A 486 2.38 -31.84 -10.50
N GLU A 487 3.28 -31.03 -9.93
CA GLU A 487 4.01 -31.33 -8.67
C GLU A 487 3.06 -31.58 -7.48
N TYR A 488 2.00 -30.79 -7.36
CA TYR A 488 1.02 -30.90 -6.27
C TYR A 488 -0.13 -31.91 -6.51
N LYS A 489 -0.07 -32.71 -7.58
CA LYS A 489 -1.13 -33.65 -7.98
C LYS A 489 -1.60 -34.54 -6.83
N HIS A 490 -0.66 -35.13 -6.10
CA HIS A 490 -0.96 -36.07 -5.00
C HIS A 490 -1.58 -35.33 -3.81
N ILE A 491 -1.03 -34.17 -3.44
CA ILE A 491 -1.57 -33.30 -2.38
C ILE A 491 -3.00 -32.87 -2.70
N ALA A 492 -3.28 -32.44 -3.94
CA ALA A 492 -4.62 -32.07 -4.38
C ALA A 492 -5.61 -33.27 -4.32
N LYS A 493 -5.18 -34.47 -4.74
CA LYS A 493 -5.99 -35.69 -4.62
C LYS A 493 -6.31 -36.04 -3.16
N ASP A 494 -5.34 -35.94 -2.27
CA ASP A 494 -5.52 -36.31 -0.87
C ASP A 494 -6.27 -35.23 -0.08
N LEU A 495 -6.23 -33.97 -0.51
CA LEU A 495 -7.16 -32.92 -0.07
C LEU A 495 -8.60 -33.23 -0.53
N LEU A 496 -8.83 -33.49 -1.82
CA LEU A 496 -10.16 -33.82 -2.36
C LEU A 496 -10.81 -35.03 -1.66
N LYS A 497 -10.05 -36.12 -1.46
CA LYS A 497 -10.54 -37.28 -0.70
C LYS A 497 -10.98 -36.90 0.71
N ARG A 498 -10.17 -36.11 1.42
CA ARG A 498 -10.48 -35.66 2.78
C ARG A 498 -11.71 -34.75 2.81
N ILE A 499 -11.79 -33.79 1.88
CA ILE A 499 -12.93 -32.86 1.73
C ILE A 499 -14.24 -33.60 1.38
N ASN A 500 -14.18 -34.64 0.55
CA ASN A 500 -15.37 -35.42 0.21
C ASN A 500 -15.81 -36.32 1.38
N LYS A 501 -14.88 -37.04 2.01
CA LYS A 501 -15.18 -37.84 3.20
C LYS A 501 -15.79 -37.00 4.33
N SER A 502 -15.24 -35.82 4.59
CA SER A 502 -15.72 -34.97 5.68
C SER A 502 -17.06 -34.26 5.40
N LYS A 503 -17.52 -34.22 4.15
CA LYS A 503 -18.92 -33.88 3.80
C LYS A 503 -19.89 -35.02 4.11
N GLU A 504 -19.44 -36.27 3.99
CA GLU A 504 -20.24 -37.47 4.30
C GLU A 504 -20.38 -37.68 5.81
N GLU A 505 -19.37 -37.27 6.59
CA GLU A 505 -19.29 -37.42 8.05
C GLU A 505 -19.89 -36.23 8.83
N GLU A 506 -20.44 -35.20 8.16
CA GLU A 506 -20.86 -33.89 8.72
C GLU A 506 -19.79 -33.09 9.53
N GLU A 507 -18.63 -33.68 9.83
CA GLU A 507 -17.54 -33.07 10.58
C GLU A 507 -16.86 -31.88 9.87
N PHE A 508 -16.92 -31.79 8.52
CA PHE A 508 -16.56 -30.55 7.83
C PHE A 508 -17.77 -29.64 7.68
N SER A 509 -17.87 -28.71 8.61
CA SER A 509 -18.49 -27.42 8.34
C SER A 509 -17.93 -26.83 7.04
N LYS A 510 -18.81 -26.21 6.24
CA LYS A 510 -18.57 -25.60 4.92
C LYS A 510 -17.61 -24.37 4.95
N TYR A 511 -16.84 -24.21 6.02
CA TYR A 511 -16.18 -22.97 6.46
C TYR A 511 -14.81 -23.18 7.12
N ASP A 512 -14.14 -24.33 6.97
CA ASP A 512 -12.77 -24.48 7.52
C ASP A 512 -11.72 -23.71 6.70
N ILE A 513 -12.04 -23.28 5.47
CA ILE A 513 -11.28 -22.21 4.80
C ILE A 513 -11.73 -20.88 5.43
N GLN A 514 -10.78 -20.00 5.74
CA GLN A 514 -11.07 -18.74 6.41
C GLN A 514 -11.83 -17.77 5.47
N GLN A 515 -13.16 -17.71 5.61
CA GLN A 515 -14.05 -16.84 4.83
C GLN A 515 -14.48 -15.58 5.62
N CYS A 516 -14.83 -14.53 4.88
CA CYS A 516 -15.61 -13.40 5.40
C CYS A 516 -17.05 -13.84 5.74
N ARG A 517 -17.78 -13.06 6.56
CA ARG A 517 -19.23 -13.25 6.68
C ARG A 517 -19.94 -12.89 5.37
N LYS A 518 -21.16 -13.41 5.18
CA LYS A 518 -21.97 -13.21 3.96
C LYS A 518 -22.13 -11.74 3.53
N ASN A 519 -22.13 -10.80 4.48
CA ASN A 519 -22.31 -9.37 4.23
C ASN A 519 -21.00 -8.57 4.29
N GLU A 520 -19.85 -9.23 4.48
CA GLU A 520 -18.51 -8.62 4.56
C GLU A 520 -17.77 -8.86 3.23
N TYR A 521 -18.39 -8.48 2.11
CA TYR A 521 -17.85 -8.73 0.77
C TYR A 521 -16.62 -7.85 0.48
N GLN A 522 -15.51 -8.47 0.09
CA GLN A 522 -14.30 -7.76 -0.31
C GLN A 522 -14.23 -7.74 -1.84
N ALA A 523 -13.89 -6.59 -2.43
CA ALA A 523 -13.88 -6.38 -3.89
C ALA A 523 -13.01 -7.41 -4.63
N HIS A 524 -11.97 -7.90 -3.95
CA HIS A 524 -11.19 -9.07 -4.34
C HIS A 524 -11.03 -10.03 -3.16
N PRO A 525 -11.02 -11.36 -3.40
CA PRO A 525 -10.53 -12.36 -2.46
C PRO A 525 -8.99 -12.26 -2.29
N PRO A 526 -8.36 -13.10 -1.46
CA PRO A 526 -6.90 -13.19 -1.32
C PRO A 526 -6.25 -13.69 -2.62
N VAL A 527 -4.92 -13.56 -2.72
CA VAL A 527 -4.18 -14.11 -3.87
C VAL A 527 -4.20 -15.64 -3.83
N TYR A 528 -4.73 -16.28 -4.87
CA TYR A 528 -4.83 -17.74 -5.01
C TYR A 528 -4.35 -18.19 -6.41
N PRO A 529 -3.91 -19.44 -6.59
CA PRO A 529 -3.51 -19.96 -7.89
C PRO A 529 -4.73 -20.26 -8.76
N VAL A 530 -4.72 -19.83 -10.02
CA VAL A 530 -5.79 -20.12 -11.00
C VAL A 530 -5.45 -21.34 -11.85
N SER A 531 -4.16 -21.65 -11.99
CA SER A 531 -3.64 -22.81 -12.70
C SER A 531 -2.39 -23.37 -12.01
N MET A 532 -1.96 -24.58 -12.39
CA MET A 532 -0.80 -25.24 -11.79
C MET A 532 0.54 -24.57 -12.18
N PRO A 533 1.53 -24.48 -11.27
CA PRO A 533 2.89 -24.12 -11.63
C PRO A 533 3.48 -25.17 -12.58
N SER A 534 4.28 -24.74 -13.55
CA SER A 534 5.04 -25.65 -14.41
C SER A 534 6.38 -25.05 -14.81
N LYS A 535 7.47 -25.70 -14.39
CA LYS A 535 8.86 -25.36 -14.78
C LYS A 535 9.12 -25.45 -16.28
N HIS A 536 8.31 -26.24 -16.99
CA HIS A 536 8.41 -26.48 -18.44
C HIS A 536 7.18 -25.92 -19.19
N GLY A 537 6.38 -25.06 -18.55
CA GLY A 537 5.15 -24.52 -19.12
C GLY A 537 5.42 -23.33 -20.05
N ILE A 538 4.70 -23.24 -21.15
CA ILE A 538 4.81 -22.13 -22.13
C ILE A 538 4.57 -20.74 -21.47
N LEU A 539 3.80 -20.71 -20.37
CA LEU A 539 3.41 -19.51 -19.64
C LEU A 539 4.47 -19.00 -18.64
N ILE A 540 5.27 -19.87 -18.01
CA ILE A 540 6.34 -19.48 -17.07
C ILE A 540 7.69 -19.77 -17.73
N LYS A 541 8.41 -18.70 -18.09
CA LYS A 541 9.69 -18.79 -18.80
C LYS A 541 10.90 -18.40 -17.95
N ASP A 542 10.65 -17.90 -16.75
CA ASP A 542 11.66 -17.39 -15.81
C ASP A 542 11.47 -18.03 -14.43
N SER A 543 12.60 -18.29 -13.77
CA SER A 543 12.66 -18.94 -12.46
C SER A 543 11.92 -18.15 -11.38
N ASP A 544 11.96 -16.82 -11.44
CA ASP A 544 11.32 -15.96 -10.44
C ASP A 544 9.78 -16.05 -10.46
N SER A 545 9.18 -16.04 -11.66
CA SER A 545 7.74 -16.27 -11.83
C SER A 545 7.32 -17.67 -11.38
N TYR A 546 8.17 -18.68 -11.57
CA TYR A 546 7.93 -20.03 -11.03
C TYR A 546 7.90 -20.02 -9.50
N HIS A 547 8.93 -19.45 -8.85
CA HIS A 547 9.01 -19.45 -7.39
C HIS A 547 7.86 -18.67 -6.73
N LEU A 548 7.47 -17.52 -7.27
CA LEU A 548 6.35 -16.75 -6.74
C LEU A 548 5.02 -17.51 -6.89
N HIS A 549 4.77 -18.12 -8.05
CA HIS A 549 3.58 -18.94 -8.27
C HIS A 549 3.55 -20.16 -7.34
N ASN A 550 4.71 -20.81 -7.17
CA ASN A 550 4.89 -21.96 -6.29
C ASN A 550 4.60 -21.62 -4.81
N LEU A 551 5.00 -20.42 -4.36
CA LEU A 551 4.68 -19.93 -3.01
C LEU A 551 3.17 -19.70 -2.84
N VAL A 552 2.51 -19.05 -3.81
CA VAL A 552 1.05 -18.86 -3.82
C VAL A 552 0.32 -20.22 -3.78
N MET A 553 0.78 -21.21 -4.55
CA MET A 553 0.23 -22.57 -4.55
C MET A 553 0.38 -23.26 -3.19
N LYS A 554 1.56 -23.19 -2.57
CA LYS A 554 1.80 -23.78 -1.24
C LYS A 554 0.89 -23.17 -0.18
N HIS A 555 0.82 -21.85 -0.09
CA HIS A 555 -0.10 -21.18 0.83
C HIS A 555 -1.54 -21.62 0.61
N PHE A 556 -2.02 -21.59 -0.64
CA PHE A 556 -3.40 -21.97 -0.97
C PHE A 556 -3.73 -23.39 -0.51
N LEU A 557 -2.93 -24.39 -0.93
CA LEU A 557 -3.17 -25.79 -0.53
C LEU A 557 -3.11 -25.97 0.98
N SER A 558 -2.19 -25.28 1.67
CA SER A 558 -2.11 -25.31 3.14
C SER A 558 -3.31 -24.64 3.84
N THR A 559 -3.97 -23.66 3.23
CA THR A 559 -5.22 -23.08 3.79
C THR A 559 -6.42 -24.03 3.69
N LEU A 560 -6.35 -25.02 2.80
CA LEU A 560 -7.38 -26.04 2.57
C LEU A 560 -7.10 -27.36 3.32
N ASP A 561 -5.94 -27.47 3.98
CA ASP A 561 -5.54 -28.64 4.76
C ASP A 561 -5.95 -28.48 6.24
N LYS A 562 -5.85 -29.56 7.01
CA LYS A 562 -5.99 -29.52 8.47
C LYS A 562 -4.75 -28.87 9.10
N GLU A 563 -4.92 -28.30 10.31
CA GLU A 563 -3.79 -27.95 11.18
C GLU A 563 -2.86 -29.16 11.39
N ALA A 564 -1.57 -28.95 11.63
CA ALA A 564 -0.68 -30.05 12.00
C ALA A 564 -0.69 -30.20 13.53
N VAL A 565 -0.58 -31.41 14.04
CA VAL A 565 -0.58 -31.69 15.47
C VAL A 565 0.77 -32.27 15.88
N VAL A 566 1.35 -31.67 16.91
CA VAL A 566 2.66 -32.01 17.47
C VAL A 566 2.47 -32.35 18.94
N GLN A 567 3.04 -33.46 19.40
CA GLN A 567 3.19 -33.73 20.81
C GLN A 567 4.52 -33.13 21.27
N THR A 568 4.49 -32.22 22.23
CA THR A 568 5.68 -31.64 22.85
C THR A 568 5.86 -32.23 24.24
N HIS A 569 7.07 -32.69 24.53
CA HIS A 569 7.47 -33.24 25.83
C HIS A 569 8.45 -32.28 26.50
N LYS A 570 8.13 -31.86 27.73
CA LYS A 570 9.03 -31.20 28.67
C LYS A 570 9.51 -32.28 29.64
N ASP A 571 10.65 -32.89 29.35
CA ASP A 571 11.26 -33.89 30.22
C ASP A 571 11.99 -33.16 31.35
N ILE A 572 11.67 -33.49 32.60
CA ILE A 572 12.11 -32.76 33.80
C ILE A 572 13.01 -33.62 34.66
N VAL A 573 14.18 -33.07 35.00
CA VAL A 573 15.21 -33.67 35.84
C VAL A 573 15.38 -32.82 37.09
N LYS A 574 15.45 -33.46 38.24
CA LYS A 574 15.83 -32.83 39.50
C LYS A 574 17.32 -32.95 39.69
N ILE A 575 17.99 -31.81 39.82
CA ILE A 575 19.39 -31.71 40.20
C ILE A 575 19.40 -31.13 41.62
N GLY A 576 19.53 -32.02 42.60
CA GLY A 576 19.13 -31.74 43.99
C GLY A 576 17.64 -31.38 44.05
N ASP A 577 17.30 -30.29 44.73
CA ASP A 577 15.91 -29.79 44.83
C ASP A 577 15.44 -28.95 43.63
N THR A 578 16.26 -28.77 42.59
CA THR A 578 15.98 -27.83 41.49
C THR A 578 15.54 -28.56 40.23
N GLU A 579 14.41 -28.16 39.64
CA GLU A 579 13.90 -28.73 38.39
C GLU A 579 14.50 -28.02 37.17
N LEU A 580 15.24 -28.77 36.35
CA LEU A 580 15.69 -28.36 35.01
C LEU A 580 14.98 -29.23 33.97
N TYR A 581 14.90 -28.76 32.73
CA TYR A 581 14.17 -29.48 31.67
C TYR A 581 14.85 -29.46 30.31
N SER A 582 14.58 -30.48 29.51
CA SER A 582 14.77 -30.46 28.06
C SER A 582 13.41 -30.42 27.35
N GLN A 583 13.38 -30.01 26.09
CA GLN A 583 12.18 -30.01 25.26
C GLN A 583 12.42 -30.77 23.96
N SER A 584 11.60 -31.77 23.73
CA SER A 584 11.50 -32.54 22.48
C SER A 584 10.08 -32.47 21.92
N SER A 585 9.88 -32.84 20.66
CA SER A 585 8.57 -32.84 20.03
C SER A 585 8.52 -33.80 18.84
N GLU A 586 7.36 -34.39 18.59
CA GLU A 586 7.11 -35.29 17.46
C GLU A 586 5.75 -34.98 16.82
N PHE A 587 5.59 -35.29 15.52
CA PHE A 587 4.30 -35.12 14.85
C PHE A 587 3.36 -36.30 15.16
N THR A 588 2.21 -36.01 15.76
CA THR A 588 1.08 -36.95 15.80
C THR A 588 0.25 -36.85 14.50
N GLU A 589 0.07 -35.64 13.97
CA GLU A 589 -0.52 -35.41 12.65
C GLU A 589 0.31 -34.44 11.82
N ASN A 590 1.12 -34.96 10.89
CA ASN A 590 1.89 -34.15 9.94
C ASN A 590 1.05 -33.89 8.67
N THR A 591 0.45 -32.70 8.55
CA THR A 591 -0.50 -32.34 7.49
C THR A 591 0.15 -31.42 6.44
N PHE A 592 -0.21 -30.13 6.37
CA PHE A 592 0.37 -29.16 5.45
C PHE A 592 1.89 -29.00 5.62
N THR A 593 2.37 -29.23 6.85
CA THR A 593 3.78 -29.24 7.25
C THR A 593 4.63 -30.29 6.53
N LYS A 594 4.04 -31.20 5.74
CA LYS A 594 4.77 -32.09 4.82
C LYS A 594 5.38 -31.36 3.63
N TYR A 595 4.73 -30.32 3.11
CA TYR A 595 5.12 -29.63 1.86
C TYR A 595 5.37 -28.12 2.02
N TYR A 596 4.92 -27.53 3.13
CA TYR A 596 5.10 -26.12 3.43
C TYR A 596 5.36 -25.83 4.92
N ARG A 597 6.48 -25.17 5.21
CA ARG A 597 6.91 -24.78 6.57
C ARG A 597 7.43 -23.33 6.55
N PRO A 598 6.57 -22.30 6.64
CA PRO A 598 7.00 -20.90 6.71
C PRO A 598 7.87 -20.61 7.93
N LYS A 599 8.56 -19.46 7.94
CA LYS A 599 9.49 -19.05 9.01
C LYS A 599 8.87 -19.12 10.41
N GLY A 600 7.61 -18.73 10.57
CA GLY A 600 6.86 -18.86 11.83
C GLY A 600 6.65 -20.31 12.27
N VAL A 601 6.24 -21.19 11.35
CA VAL A 601 6.06 -22.63 11.62
C VAL A 601 7.39 -23.30 11.95
N LYS A 602 8.49 -22.94 11.27
CA LYS A 602 9.85 -23.42 11.62
C LYS A 602 10.24 -23.09 13.06
N LYS A 603 9.86 -21.90 13.59
CA LYS A 603 10.10 -21.53 14.99
C LYS A 603 9.29 -22.39 15.97
N LEU A 604 8.05 -22.75 15.64
CA LEU A 604 7.23 -23.65 16.48
C LEU A 604 7.80 -25.09 16.49
N LEU A 605 8.37 -25.53 15.37
CA LEU A 605 8.99 -26.85 15.21
C LEU A 605 10.46 -26.90 15.68
N LYS A 606 10.96 -25.90 16.44
CA LYS A 606 12.37 -25.81 16.88
C LYS A 606 12.87 -26.96 17.79
N HIS A 607 11.95 -27.77 18.30
CA HIS A 607 12.22 -28.93 19.17
C HIS A 607 11.83 -30.27 18.54
N LEU A 608 11.41 -30.25 17.27
CA LEU A 608 11.04 -31.45 16.52
C LEU A 608 12.22 -32.43 16.44
N ASP A 609 11.94 -33.71 16.69
CA ASP A 609 12.88 -34.84 16.61
C ASP A 609 14.13 -34.71 17.50
N LYS A 610 14.09 -33.85 18.53
CA LYS A 610 15.14 -33.79 19.57
C LYS A 610 15.11 -35.01 20.49
N PRO A 611 16.27 -35.44 21.05
CA PRO A 611 16.32 -36.57 21.96
C PRO A 611 15.47 -36.32 23.21
N ARG A 612 14.88 -37.41 23.72
CA ARG A 612 14.14 -37.45 24.98
C ARG A 612 15.02 -37.92 26.13
N LEU A 613 14.63 -37.56 27.34
CA LEU A 613 15.14 -38.19 28.56
C LEU A 613 14.24 -39.39 28.90
N THR A 614 14.87 -40.53 29.15
CA THR A 614 14.24 -41.86 29.29
C THR A 614 14.89 -42.73 30.37
N GLU A 615 15.94 -42.24 31.03
CA GLU A 615 16.69 -42.94 32.08
C GLU A 615 16.31 -42.40 33.47
N GLU A 616 16.42 -43.22 34.51
CA GLU A 616 16.06 -42.83 35.89
C GLU A 616 17.06 -41.86 36.52
N GLU A 617 18.36 -42.02 36.20
CA GLU A 617 19.47 -41.21 36.71
C GLU A 617 20.46 -40.92 35.58
N TYR A 618 21.08 -39.74 35.64
CA TYR A 618 21.98 -39.19 34.63
C TYR A 618 23.30 -38.73 35.24
N ASP A 619 24.41 -39.03 34.57
CA ASP A 619 25.71 -38.43 34.89
C ASP A 619 25.75 -36.97 34.43
N ILE A 620 26.09 -36.05 35.34
CA ILE A 620 26.24 -34.63 35.00
C ILE A 620 27.64 -34.39 34.41
N CYS A 621 27.71 -34.11 33.11
CA CYS A 621 28.96 -33.72 32.45
C CYS A 621 29.46 -32.34 32.91
N SER A 622 28.54 -31.39 33.04
CA SER A 622 28.85 -30.01 33.43
C SER A 622 27.60 -29.28 33.89
N ILE A 623 27.79 -28.28 34.75
CA ILE A 623 26.81 -27.25 35.06
C ILE A 623 27.47 -25.91 34.72
N THR A 624 26.82 -25.13 33.87
CA THR A 624 27.37 -23.89 33.31
C THR A 624 26.37 -22.76 33.43
N LEU A 625 26.88 -21.57 33.74
CA LEU A 625 26.11 -20.34 33.67
C LEU A 625 26.31 -19.72 32.28
N GLU A 626 25.26 -19.73 31.46
CA GLU A 626 25.27 -19.01 30.18
C GLU A 626 24.99 -17.53 30.46
N GLU A 627 26.04 -16.70 30.35
CA GLU A 627 25.90 -15.24 30.33
C GLU A 627 25.48 -14.80 28.94
N LEU A 628 24.29 -14.22 28.83
CA LEU A 628 23.68 -13.78 27.60
C LEU A 628 23.41 -12.27 27.69
N GLN A 629 23.68 -11.53 26.63
CA GLN A 629 23.28 -10.14 26.53
C GLN A 629 21.96 -10.04 25.79
N LYS A 630 21.08 -9.11 26.17
CA LYS A 630 19.91 -8.78 25.35
C LYS A 630 20.37 -7.83 24.24
N PRO A 631 20.40 -8.24 22.95
CA PRO A 631 20.81 -7.37 21.87
C PRO A 631 19.74 -6.29 21.60
N PRO A 632 20.11 -5.17 20.97
CA PRO A 632 19.17 -4.20 20.43
C PRO A 632 18.25 -4.83 19.36
N PRO A 633 17.13 -4.19 19.00
CA PRO A 633 16.38 -4.61 17.81
C PRO A 633 17.21 -4.41 16.53
N ASP A 634 16.98 -5.22 15.50
CA ASP A 634 17.59 -4.99 14.18
C ASP A 634 17.01 -3.75 13.47
N PHE A 635 17.72 -3.21 12.47
CA PHE A 635 17.11 -2.24 11.54
C PHE A 635 15.91 -2.86 10.81
N LEU A 636 14.91 -2.04 10.45
CA LEU A 636 13.69 -2.54 9.83
C LEU A 636 13.99 -3.30 8.54
N SER A 637 13.67 -4.59 8.55
CA SER A 637 13.64 -5.41 7.35
C SER A 637 12.47 -5.01 6.45
N GLU A 638 12.57 -5.31 5.14
CA GLU A 638 11.45 -5.04 4.24
C GLU A 638 10.13 -5.75 4.62
N PRO A 639 10.12 -7.01 5.11
CA PRO A 639 8.93 -7.63 5.69
C PRO A 639 8.29 -6.81 6.82
N GLU A 640 9.07 -6.34 7.80
CA GLU A 640 8.55 -5.51 8.89
C GLU A 640 8.00 -4.17 8.39
N LEU A 641 8.69 -3.52 7.43
CA LEU A 641 8.22 -2.26 6.87
C LEU A 641 6.89 -2.46 6.11
N ILE A 642 6.74 -3.52 5.32
CA ILE A 642 5.46 -3.89 4.68
C ILE A 642 4.37 -4.06 5.74
N GLN A 643 4.66 -4.80 6.83
CA GLN A 643 3.70 -5.04 7.90
C GLN A 643 3.27 -3.75 8.62
N LEU A 644 4.21 -2.84 8.92
CA LEU A 644 3.92 -1.54 9.52
C LEU A 644 3.08 -0.65 8.60
N LEU A 645 3.39 -0.64 7.30
CA LEU A 645 2.61 0.09 6.30
C LEU A 645 1.16 -0.43 6.24
N GLU A 646 0.96 -1.75 6.18
CA GLU A 646 -0.38 -2.37 6.20
C GLU A 646 -1.15 -2.06 7.50
N GLN A 647 -0.53 -2.23 8.66
CA GLN A 647 -1.13 -1.96 9.98
C GLN A 647 -1.61 -0.50 10.10
N HIS A 648 -0.85 0.45 9.54
CA HIS A 648 -1.19 1.86 9.53
C HIS A 648 -2.03 2.30 8.32
N LYS A 649 -2.43 1.36 7.44
CA LYS A 649 -3.13 1.61 6.17
C LYS A 649 -2.40 2.59 5.25
N ILE A 650 -1.07 2.57 5.23
CA ILE A 650 -0.24 3.36 4.32
C ILE A 650 0.02 2.53 3.07
N GLY A 651 -0.18 3.11 1.88
CA GLY A 651 0.05 2.42 0.61
C GLY A 651 -1.02 1.37 0.22
N THR A 652 -2.28 1.60 0.61
CA THR A 652 -3.45 0.81 0.15
C THR A 652 -3.50 0.68 -1.38
N ASP A 653 -4.29 -0.25 -1.88
CA ASP A 653 -4.54 -0.43 -3.32
C ASP A 653 -3.27 -0.85 -4.10
N GLY A 654 -2.38 -1.57 -3.40
CA GLY A 654 -1.15 -2.14 -3.96
C GLY A 654 -0.01 -1.14 -4.19
N THR A 655 -0.04 0.05 -3.56
CA THR A 655 1.01 1.08 -3.75
C THR A 655 2.16 1.01 -2.75
N ILE A 656 2.12 0.16 -1.71
CA ILE A 656 3.26 -0.13 -0.80
C ILE A 656 4.61 -0.26 -1.54
N PRO A 657 4.75 -1.05 -2.63
CA PRO A 657 5.99 -1.16 -3.38
C PRO A 657 6.52 0.19 -3.89
N ASP A 658 5.64 1.06 -4.37
CA ASP A 658 6.02 2.38 -4.89
C ASP A 658 6.49 3.31 -3.76
N HIS A 659 5.92 3.23 -2.56
CA HIS A 659 6.33 4.05 -1.42
C HIS A 659 7.70 3.63 -0.89
N ILE A 660 7.95 2.32 -0.74
CA ILE A 660 9.27 1.77 -0.37
C ILE A 660 10.31 2.16 -1.43
N ASN A 661 10.01 1.95 -2.72
CA ASN A 661 10.92 2.33 -3.79
C ASN A 661 11.20 3.85 -3.83
N LYS A 662 10.21 4.71 -3.55
CA LYS A 662 10.40 6.17 -3.49
C LYS A 662 11.38 6.60 -2.40
N ILE A 663 11.30 6.05 -1.18
CA ILE A 663 12.21 6.43 -0.08
C ILE A 663 13.66 5.98 -0.34
N VAL A 664 13.86 4.85 -1.03
CA VAL A 664 15.17 4.37 -1.50
C VAL A 664 15.69 5.26 -2.65
N MET A 665 14.88 5.49 -3.70
CA MET A 665 15.28 6.32 -4.86
C MET A 665 15.64 7.77 -4.48
N ARG A 666 14.93 8.36 -3.51
CA ARG A 666 15.24 9.70 -2.98
C ARG A 666 16.40 9.70 -1.98
N LYS A 667 16.93 8.52 -1.64
CA LYS A 667 18.04 8.30 -0.70
C LYS A 667 17.74 8.83 0.70
N TYR A 668 16.51 8.64 1.19
CA TYR A 668 16.16 8.87 2.60
C TYR A 668 16.55 7.68 3.46
N VAL A 669 16.43 6.49 2.89
CA VAL A 669 17.05 5.26 3.39
C VAL A 669 18.09 4.75 2.41
N THR A 670 18.99 3.91 2.92
CA THR A 670 19.81 2.98 2.15
C THR A 670 19.24 1.59 2.34
N GLU A 671 19.34 0.76 1.32
CA GLU A 671 19.21 -0.69 1.49
C GLU A 671 20.56 -1.23 1.93
N VAL A 672 20.53 -2.11 2.94
CA VAL A 672 21.61 -3.05 3.27
C VAL A 672 21.08 -4.43 2.94
N ASN A 673 21.94 -5.30 2.40
CA ASN A 673 21.56 -6.67 2.04
C ASN A 673 22.15 -7.66 3.05
N ASP A 674 21.45 -8.78 3.21
CA ASP A 674 21.80 -9.92 4.09
C ASP A 674 21.87 -9.61 5.61
N PRO A 675 20.72 -9.45 6.29
CA PRO A 675 19.34 -9.45 5.78
C PRO A 675 18.98 -8.11 5.11
N ARG A 676 17.95 -8.09 4.23
CA ARG A 676 17.52 -6.84 3.58
C ARG A 676 16.82 -5.90 4.57
N CYS A 677 17.52 -4.84 5.00
CA CYS A 677 17.03 -3.83 5.93
C CYS A 677 17.28 -2.39 5.46
N PHE A 678 16.57 -1.45 6.09
CA PHE A 678 16.59 -0.03 5.76
C PHE A 678 17.23 0.80 6.87
N ILE A 679 18.35 1.46 6.55
CA ILE A 679 19.02 2.41 7.45
C ILE A 679 18.79 3.83 6.92
N PRO A 680 18.36 4.80 7.73
CA PRO A 680 18.32 6.21 7.34
C PRO A 680 19.67 6.69 6.78
N THR A 681 19.64 7.54 5.75
CA THR A 681 20.83 8.31 5.33
C THR A 681 20.93 9.60 6.16
N SER A 682 22.06 10.29 6.11
CA SER A 682 22.23 11.59 6.78
C SER A 682 21.22 12.63 6.28
N LEU A 683 20.92 12.63 4.98
CA LEU A 683 19.82 13.43 4.43
C LEU A 683 18.47 13.04 5.03
N GLY A 684 18.16 11.73 5.09
CA GLY A 684 16.93 11.24 5.69
C GLY A 684 16.81 11.65 7.15
N PHE A 685 17.85 11.40 7.95
CA PHE A 685 17.91 11.71 9.38
C PHE A 685 17.68 13.20 9.65
N CYS A 686 18.44 14.09 9.00
CA CYS A 686 18.26 15.54 9.13
C CYS A 686 16.85 16.01 8.74
N LEU A 687 16.24 15.40 7.72
CA LEU A 687 14.86 15.68 7.34
C LEU A 687 13.86 15.16 8.39
N ALA A 688 14.06 13.98 8.97
CA ALA A 688 13.18 13.45 10.02
C ALA A 688 13.19 14.35 11.26
N GLU A 689 14.37 14.64 11.80
CA GLU A 689 14.55 15.56 12.94
C GLU A 689 13.89 16.92 12.66
N GLY A 690 14.21 17.53 11.50
CA GLY A 690 13.66 18.83 11.13
C GLY A 690 12.14 18.83 10.93
N PHE A 691 11.54 17.73 10.49
CA PHE A 691 10.08 17.61 10.41
C PHE A 691 9.43 17.42 11.79
N LEU A 692 10.02 16.59 12.67
CA LEU A 692 9.54 16.41 14.05
C LEU A 692 9.60 17.72 14.85
N GLU A 693 10.70 18.45 14.72
CA GLU A 693 10.92 19.73 15.38
C GLU A 693 9.97 20.86 14.94
N ILE A 694 9.34 20.71 13.77
CA ILE A 694 8.45 21.70 13.15
C ILE A 694 6.99 21.29 13.33
N GLN A 695 6.62 20.12 12.78
CA GLN A 695 5.26 19.56 12.74
C GLN A 695 5.31 18.02 12.57
N PRO A 696 5.33 17.25 13.68
CA PRO A 696 5.40 15.78 13.65
C PRO A 696 4.31 15.12 12.79
N GLU A 697 3.13 15.72 12.68
CA GLU A 697 2.01 15.12 11.95
C GLU A 697 2.29 14.97 10.45
N LEU A 698 3.19 15.78 9.88
CA LEU A 698 3.58 15.69 8.46
C LEU A 698 4.49 14.50 8.15
N ILE A 699 5.12 13.91 9.16
CA ILE A 699 5.96 12.71 9.02
C ILE A 699 5.31 11.46 9.62
N HIS A 700 4.44 11.59 10.63
CA HIS A 700 3.70 10.47 11.22
C HIS A 700 2.63 9.86 10.28
N PRO A 701 2.24 8.58 10.48
CA PRO A 701 1.15 7.92 9.75
C PRO A 701 -0.20 8.66 9.68
N ASP A 702 -0.46 9.57 10.61
CA ASP A 702 -1.75 10.24 10.74
C ASP A 702 -2.11 11.12 9.55
N VAL A 703 -1.14 11.73 8.84
CA VAL A 703 -1.42 12.46 7.59
C VAL A 703 -2.02 11.56 6.52
N ARG A 704 -1.54 10.31 6.36
CA ARG A 704 -2.09 9.39 5.36
C ARG A 704 -3.44 8.84 5.80
N ARG A 705 -3.61 8.56 7.10
CA ARG A 705 -4.90 8.17 7.68
C ARG A 705 -5.97 9.24 7.46
N PHE A 706 -5.63 10.50 7.66
CA PHE A 706 -6.49 11.66 7.36
C PHE A 706 -6.92 11.66 5.90
N ILE A 707 -5.97 11.56 4.96
CA ILE A 707 -6.27 11.55 3.51
C ILE A 707 -7.20 10.39 3.14
N LEU A 708 -6.87 9.16 3.54
CA LEU A 708 -7.65 7.97 3.19
C LEU A 708 -9.05 7.97 3.80
N ASN A 709 -9.22 8.51 5.01
CA ASN A 709 -10.54 8.70 5.60
C ASN A 709 -11.41 9.68 4.79
N GLY A 710 -10.82 10.63 4.06
CA GLY A 710 -11.54 11.55 3.17
C GLY A 710 -11.94 10.85 1.87
N CYS A 711 -10.99 10.17 1.22
CA CYS A 711 -11.26 9.35 0.03
C CYS A 711 -12.35 8.31 0.29
N SER A 712 -12.31 7.63 1.44
CA SER A 712 -13.32 6.64 1.83
C SER A 712 -14.70 7.27 2.06
N LYS A 713 -14.80 8.56 2.44
CA LYS A 713 -16.09 9.26 2.51
C LYS A 713 -16.65 9.65 1.15
N ILE A 714 -15.79 9.89 0.15
CA ILE A 714 -16.23 10.05 -1.24
C ILE A 714 -16.74 8.70 -1.76
N GLU A 715 -15.97 7.62 -1.58
CA GLU A 715 -16.32 6.25 -1.99
C GLU A 715 -17.63 5.75 -1.37
N ASN A 716 -17.87 6.05 -0.08
CA ASN A 716 -19.11 5.69 0.63
C ASN A 716 -20.29 6.66 0.36
N TYR A 717 -20.13 7.59 -0.59
CA TYR A 717 -21.08 8.66 -0.92
C TYR A 717 -21.55 9.45 0.33
N GLU A 718 -20.64 9.70 1.29
CA GLU A 718 -20.91 10.43 2.54
C GLU A 718 -20.62 11.93 2.42
N LEU A 719 -19.56 12.30 1.69
CA LEU A 719 -19.13 13.67 1.44
C LEU A 719 -18.82 13.87 -0.05
N SER A 720 -19.03 15.08 -0.56
CA SER A 720 -18.70 15.41 -1.94
C SER A 720 -17.18 15.50 -2.16
N TYR A 721 -16.76 15.32 -3.42
CA TYR A 721 -15.38 15.54 -3.84
C TYR A 721 -14.91 16.97 -3.49
N ASP A 722 -15.71 17.98 -3.83
CA ASP A 722 -15.37 19.39 -3.62
C ASP A 722 -15.27 19.75 -2.13
N SER A 723 -16.17 19.21 -1.31
CA SER A 723 -16.13 19.35 0.17
C SER A 723 -14.78 18.87 0.72
N ILE A 724 -14.36 17.66 0.34
CA ILE A 724 -13.09 17.06 0.78
C ILE A 724 -11.88 17.84 0.27
N GLN A 725 -11.86 18.22 -1.02
CA GLN A 725 -10.76 19.02 -1.59
C GLN A 725 -10.60 20.34 -0.84
N HIS A 726 -11.69 21.08 -0.64
CA HIS A 726 -11.66 22.36 0.04
C HIS A 726 -11.17 22.24 1.50
N GLU A 727 -11.68 21.27 2.27
CA GLU A 727 -11.20 21.01 3.64
C GLU A 727 -9.71 20.67 3.67
N PHE A 728 -9.25 19.79 2.80
CA PHE A 728 -7.84 19.35 2.78
C PHE A 728 -6.91 20.48 2.36
N ILE A 729 -7.28 21.27 1.35
CA ILE A 729 -6.52 22.45 0.92
C ILE A 729 -6.35 23.41 2.09
N GLN A 730 -7.41 23.73 2.85
CA GLN A 730 -7.28 24.61 4.02
C GLN A 730 -6.33 24.04 5.10
N VAL A 731 -6.47 22.75 5.44
CA VAL A 731 -5.60 22.10 6.43
C VAL A 731 -4.13 22.12 5.97
N PHE A 732 -3.85 21.73 4.72
CA PHE A 732 -2.48 21.72 4.21
C PHE A 732 -1.92 23.13 3.99
N ARG A 733 -2.74 24.15 3.71
CA ARG A 733 -2.33 25.56 3.66
C ARG A 733 -1.91 26.08 5.05
N ALA A 734 -2.66 25.74 6.10
CA ALA A 734 -2.28 26.06 7.47
C ALA A 734 -0.98 25.34 7.90
N LYS A 735 -0.83 24.06 7.54
CA LYS A 735 0.42 23.30 7.75
C LYS A 735 1.61 23.95 7.03
N LEU A 736 1.46 24.25 5.74
CA LEU A 736 2.50 24.86 4.91
C LEU A 736 2.98 26.21 5.49
N ASN A 737 2.07 27.08 5.92
CA ASN A 737 2.41 28.36 6.57
C ASN A 737 3.31 28.17 7.81
N VAL A 738 2.92 27.28 8.73
CA VAL A 738 3.71 26.99 9.94
C VAL A 738 5.06 26.36 9.56
N PHE A 739 5.07 25.46 8.59
CA PHE A 739 6.29 24.81 8.10
C PHE A 739 7.28 25.81 7.49
N MET A 740 6.79 26.75 6.67
CA MET A 740 7.59 27.82 6.07
C MET A 740 8.18 28.74 7.15
N SER A 741 7.37 29.17 8.13
CA SER A 741 7.84 30.05 9.21
C SER A 741 8.94 29.43 10.09
N LYS A 742 8.91 28.11 10.28
CA LYS A 742 9.87 27.35 11.12
C LYS A 742 11.00 26.67 10.33
N PHE A 743 11.06 26.84 9.00
CA PHE A 743 12.02 26.15 8.11
C PHE A 743 13.50 26.31 8.50
N LYS A 744 13.87 27.35 9.25
CA LYS A 744 15.23 27.54 9.80
C LYS A 744 15.77 26.29 10.52
N LYS A 745 14.91 25.53 11.21
CA LYS A 745 15.28 24.26 11.88
C LYS A 745 15.80 23.21 10.90
N ILE A 746 15.07 22.93 9.80
CA ILE A 746 15.52 22.02 8.74
C ILE A 746 16.86 22.48 8.15
N LYS A 747 17.05 23.79 7.92
CA LYS A 747 18.33 24.33 7.45
C LYS A 747 19.47 23.99 8.41
N GLN A 748 19.31 24.29 9.71
CA GLN A 748 20.32 24.02 10.73
C GLN A 748 20.70 22.54 10.82
N ASN A 749 19.72 21.64 10.69
CA ASN A 749 19.97 20.20 10.69
C ASN A 749 20.68 19.73 9.41
N LEU A 750 20.38 20.32 8.24
CA LEU A 750 21.05 20.00 6.98
C LEU A 750 22.45 20.63 6.83
N GLU A 751 22.74 21.74 7.51
CA GLU A 751 24.10 22.31 7.56
C GLU A 751 25.08 21.39 8.30
N ARG A 752 24.59 20.65 9.31
CA ARG A 752 25.32 19.60 10.06
C ARG A 752 25.35 18.23 9.36
N MET A 753 24.91 18.15 8.11
CA MET A 753 24.79 16.88 7.38
C MET A 753 26.15 16.23 7.03
N GLN A 754 27.26 16.97 7.05
CA GLN A 754 28.59 16.38 6.85
C GLN A 754 29.05 15.58 8.08
N ASP A 755 28.83 16.11 9.28
CA ASP A 755 29.15 15.44 10.56
C ASP A 755 28.31 14.16 10.71
N ILE A 756 27.00 14.28 10.46
CA ILE A 756 26.04 13.16 10.38
C ILE A 756 26.33 12.25 9.15
N GLY A 757 27.11 12.75 8.18
CA GLY A 757 27.59 12.06 6.98
C GLY A 757 28.61 10.98 7.30
N THR A 758 29.68 11.38 7.99
CA THR A 758 30.74 10.49 8.48
C THR A 758 30.16 9.44 9.43
N MET A 759 29.29 9.88 10.34
CA MET A 759 28.53 9.01 11.26
C MET A 759 27.84 7.85 10.54
N ILE A 760 26.95 8.12 9.59
CA ILE A 760 26.16 7.08 8.93
C ILE A 760 27.00 6.26 7.93
N ALA A 761 28.12 6.79 7.43
CA ALA A 761 29.07 6.02 6.63
C ALA A 761 29.78 4.94 7.46
N ASN A 762 30.16 5.25 8.71
CA ASN A 762 30.80 4.31 9.62
C ASN A 762 29.86 3.19 10.06
N VAL A 763 28.60 3.51 10.42
CA VAL A 763 27.54 2.51 10.71
C VAL A 763 27.42 1.50 9.57
N LYS A 764 27.30 1.96 8.32
CA LYS A 764 27.20 1.03 7.17
C LYS A 764 28.44 0.18 6.98
N LYS A 765 29.64 0.71 7.24
CA LYS A 765 30.88 -0.03 7.02
C LYS A 765 31.02 -1.17 8.03
N LYS A 766 30.88 -0.86 9.32
CA LYS A 766 31.03 -1.83 10.42
C LYS A 766 29.94 -2.91 10.39
N VAL A 767 28.66 -2.54 10.26
CA VAL A 767 27.55 -3.51 10.17
C VAL A 767 27.68 -4.46 8.97
N ILE A 768 28.06 -3.96 7.79
CA ILE A 768 28.06 -4.76 6.55
C ILE A 768 29.32 -5.62 6.40
N LYS A 769 30.46 -5.15 6.90
CA LYS A 769 31.76 -5.76 6.63
C LYS A 769 32.32 -6.54 7.81
N ASP A 770 32.08 -6.04 9.03
CA ASP A 770 32.81 -6.46 10.22
C ASP A 770 31.88 -7.17 11.25
N GLY A 771 30.55 -7.12 11.04
CA GLY A 771 29.56 -7.95 11.75
C GLY A 771 29.23 -7.49 13.18
N GLU A 772 29.64 -6.28 13.53
CA GLU A 772 29.44 -5.64 14.85
C GLU A 772 27.95 -5.32 15.13
N GLU A 773 27.56 -5.30 16.42
CA GLU A 773 26.16 -5.05 16.79
C GLU A 773 25.71 -3.63 16.40
N PRO A 774 24.45 -3.44 15.92
CA PRO A 774 23.95 -2.14 15.49
C PRO A 774 24.02 -1.02 16.54
N LYS A 775 24.01 -1.37 17.84
CA LYS A 775 24.04 -0.39 18.92
C LYS A 775 25.44 0.18 19.16
N ASP A 776 26.45 -0.66 19.36
CA ASP A 776 27.79 -0.21 19.79
C ASP A 776 28.34 0.87 18.85
N ILE A 777 28.05 0.73 17.55
CA ILE A 777 28.43 1.66 16.48
C ILE A 777 27.60 2.95 16.50
N ILE A 778 26.36 2.93 17.00
CA ILE A 778 25.53 4.13 17.15
C ILE A 778 25.91 4.92 18.41
N ASP A 779 26.32 4.24 19.48
CA ASP A 779 26.76 4.87 20.74
C ASP A 779 28.12 5.57 20.59
N GLU A 780 29.14 4.88 20.06
CA GLU A 780 30.48 5.41 19.72
C GLU A 780 30.36 6.76 18.99
N ILE A 781 29.41 6.87 18.07
CA ILE A 781 29.24 8.02 17.20
C ILE A 781 28.25 9.06 17.79
N THR A 782 27.42 8.65 18.75
CA THR A 782 26.55 9.59 19.49
C THR A 782 27.36 10.41 20.48
N GLU A 783 28.40 9.84 21.08
CA GLU A 783 29.36 10.59 21.90
C GLU A 783 30.06 11.67 21.08
N ASP A 784 30.67 11.32 19.92
CA ASP A 784 31.26 12.29 18.98
C ASP A 784 30.28 13.41 18.58
N TYR A 785 29.02 13.07 18.29
CA TYR A 785 28.00 14.06 17.92
C TYR A 785 27.60 14.97 19.10
N LEU A 786 27.57 14.45 20.32
CA LEU A 786 27.29 15.24 21.54
C LEU A 786 28.48 16.13 21.92
N VAL A 787 29.71 15.67 21.75
CA VAL A 787 30.94 16.46 21.89
C VAL A 787 30.95 17.59 20.87
N ALA A 788 30.75 17.32 19.57
CA ALA A 788 30.64 18.36 18.55
C ALA A 788 29.48 19.37 18.80
N LYS A 789 28.39 18.92 19.43
CA LYS A 789 27.27 19.78 19.87
C LYS A 789 27.61 20.65 21.07
N GLN A 790 28.50 20.21 21.96
CA GLN A 790 29.06 21.04 23.05
C GLN A 790 30.12 22.00 22.51
N GLU A 791 31.04 21.56 21.67
CA GLU A 791 32.08 22.39 21.06
C GLU A 791 31.48 23.51 20.19
N THR A 792 30.44 23.24 19.40
CA THR A 792 29.73 24.32 18.68
C THR A 792 28.91 25.25 19.58
N PHE A 793 28.55 24.83 20.80
CA PHE A 793 27.97 25.73 21.80
C PHE A 793 29.05 26.64 22.42
N ILE A 794 30.23 26.10 22.70
CA ILE A 794 31.40 26.83 23.20
C ILE A 794 31.89 27.83 22.13
N GLU A 795 32.02 27.44 20.87
CA GLU A 795 32.38 28.36 19.79
C GLU A 795 31.37 29.50 19.54
N ILE A 796 30.09 29.29 19.87
CA ILE A 796 29.05 30.34 19.77
C ILE A 796 29.08 31.22 21.02
N SER A 797 29.36 30.64 22.19
CA SER A 797 29.65 31.35 23.44
C SER A 797 30.87 32.28 23.28
N ASP A 798 31.99 31.78 22.77
CA ASP A 798 33.22 32.57 22.64
C ASP A 798 33.14 33.69 21.58
N LYS A 799 32.16 33.61 20.66
CA LYS A 799 31.81 34.67 19.70
C LYS A 799 30.80 35.69 20.26
N LEU A 800 30.17 35.39 21.40
CA LEU A 800 29.26 36.26 22.15
C LEU A 800 29.92 36.60 23.49
N GLY A 801 30.74 37.67 23.49
CA GLY A 801 31.55 38.09 24.63
C GLY A 801 30.81 38.17 25.98
N PRO A 802 31.55 38.24 27.11
CA PRO A 802 31.21 37.64 28.41
C PRO A 802 29.89 38.05 29.12
N ASP A 803 29.09 38.95 28.57
CA ASP A 803 27.87 39.51 29.19
C ASP A 803 26.60 38.63 29.06
N HIS A 804 26.71 37.39 28.55
CA HIS A 804 25.58 36.46 28.39
C HIS A 804 25.74 35.10 29.12
N THR A 805 26.27 35.14 30.34
CA THR A 805 26.28 33.99 31.27
C THR A 805 25.04 33.96 32.18
N SER A 806 23.86 33.64 31.64
CA SER A 806 22.64 33.44 32.48
C SER A 806 21.52 32.56 31.87
N ILE A 807 21.84 31.59 31.01
CA ILE A 807 20.88 30.53 30.62
C ILE A 807 21.53 29.16 30.69
N SER A 808 21.45 28.52 31.86
CA SER A 808 21.76 27.10 32.06
C SER A 808 20.67 26.42 32.90
N THR A 809 19.63 25.94 32.23
CA THR A 809 18.67 24.92 32.70
C THR A 809 17.98 24.30 31.50
#